data_AF-A0A4Z0E7L6-F1
#
_entry.id   AF-A0A4Z0E7L6-F1
#
_cell.length_a   1.000
_cell.length_b   1.000
_cell.length_c   1.000
_cell.angle_alpha   90.00
_cell.angle_beta   90.00
_cell.angle_gamma   90.00
#
_symmetry.space_group_name_H-M   'P 1'
#
loop_
_entity.id
_entity.type
_entity.pdbx_description
1 polymer ?
#
loop_
_entity_poly.entity_id
_entity_poly.type
_entity_poly.pdbx_seq_one_letter_code
_entity_poly.pdbx_strand_id
1 'polypeptide(L)'
;MSSLSDFDGLRVRVPDEHQIWLVFGDQRHYITDLDVLRAIFRDDAVRTDPDCAHLPEGSVLGPGSRLVRGQGSASVHLVVSSGLGQETRHRIVDEAQFERYGFNPEKVAEIPPETLRSIPVGPPLGSLADIPDFDGLRVQIPDEHQIWLVFGDQRHYITDLDVLRAIFRDDAVRTDPDCAHLPEGSVLGPGSRLVRGQGSASVHLVVSSGLGQETRHRIVDEAQFERYGFNPEKVAEVPPETLRSIPVGPPLGSLAAAKALAELEELERLVESLHHRRPTLLLLLEERDEFAKQFATQIHETVRRQVHVLLGWLEDGQLVLSSGLPDTPDAVTVRPAASTLASIARTLRIGRIDVLATRFRHSLQKVLAALNRPFDLTPMIAPLELEKSGEAANETMRSLARQAARVVACSDNMLAALRVRLPGLPITTGLSPEPRKLRLFRVHPARLDADEDLRVLIWGDTAEPADRLVVDTIVSARVEALTARFFGLDGIPGASTAGLRNLGPADRLDLNKLVCVLRPHLVWFSSPAPQAFDFRVSAALAQGLPILASASCGLGLRLADRPFTWILPADATAATVRDELAAIRSRWASEYGSLRRTEAATSFYPGAYLAWAKPEASFQSEPALSDAAASVPVPFSAPAAPSIPAKKKWRLFK
;
A
#
# COMPACT_ATOMS: atom_id res chain seq x y z
N MET A 1 -7.43 31.61 5.49
CA MET A 1 -6.46 31.31 4.41
C MET A 1 -6.93 32.11 3.23
N SER A 2 -6.16 33.12 2.84
CA SER A 2 -6.41 33.89 1.63
C SER A 2 -6.33 32.94 0.42
N SER A 3 -7.21 33.11 -0.56
CA SER A 3 -7.20 32.29 -1.78
C SER A 3 -5.97 32.61 -2.63
N LEU A 4 -5.48 31.68 -3.46
CA LEU A 4 -4.32 31.92 -4.34
C LEU A 4 -4.51 33.14 -5.25
N SER A 5 -5.75 33.38 -5.69
CA SER A 5 -6.15 34.56 -6.48
C SER A 5 -6.09 35.89 -5.71
N ASP A 6 -6.09 35.88 -4.36
CA ASP A 6 -6.08 37.12 -3.56
C ASP A 6 -4.76 37.89 -3.67
N PHE A 7 -3.70 37.22 -4.14
CA PHE A 7 -2.38 37.80 -4.33
C PHE A 7 -2.08 38.18 -5.78
N ASP A 8 -2.92 37.77 -6.74
CA ASP A 8 -2.63 37.99 -8.16
C ASP A 8 -2.46 39.48 -8.51
N GLY A 9 -1.38 39.80 -9.24
CA GLY A 9 -0.99 41.17 -9.59
C GLY A 9 -0.40 41.99 -8.44
N LEU A 10 -0.36 41.46 -7.21
CA LEU A 10 0.26 42.16 -6.10
C LEU A 10 1.77 41.96 -6.10
N ARG A 11 2.46 43.04 -5.75
CA ARG A 11 3.84 42.96 -5.27
C ARG A 11 3.81 42.66 -3.79
N VAL A 12 4.38 41.52 -3.40
CA VAL A 12 4.30 40.99 -2.04
C VAL A 12 5.68 40.82 -1.43
N ARG A 13 5.71 40.81 -0.10
CA ARG A 13 6.89 40.54 0.70
C ARG A 13 6.50 39.79 1.96
N VAL A 14 7.26 38.75 2.31
CA VAL A 14 7.09 38.02 3.56
C VAL A 14 7.57 38.92 4.71
N PRO A 15 6.91 38.93 5.90
CA PRO A 15 7.42 39.62 7.06
C PRO A 15 8.88 39.24 7.36
N ASP A 16 9.69 40.23 7.70
CA ASP A 16 11.13 40.07 8.01
C ASP A 16 12.04 39.64 6.85
N GLU A 17 11.52 39.52 5.63
CA GLU A 17 12.32 39.36 4.41
C GLU A 17 12.46 40.68 3.64
N HIS A 18 13.57 40.85 2.93
CA HIS A 18 13.81 42.03 2.07
C HIS A 18 13.40 41.81 0.60
N GLN A 19 13.09 40.57 0.22
CA GLN A 19 12.81 40.19 -1.15
C GLN A 19 11.41 40.65 -1.57
N ILE A 20 11.31 41.31 -2.73
CA ILE A 20 10.04 41.73 -3.31
C ILE A 20 9.69 40.75 -4.43
N TRP A 21 8.45 40.30 -4.42
CA TRP A 21 7.95 39.31 -5.38
C TRP A 21 6.76 39.90 -6.13
N LEU A 22 6.67 39.71 -7.45
CA LEU A 22 5.45 39.91 -8.21
C LEU A 22 4.69 38.58 -8.28
N VAL A 23 3.39 38.57 -8.00
CA VAL A 23 2.58 37.35 -8.07
C VAL A 23 1.77 37.31 -9.35
N PHE A 24 1.95 36.24 -10.14
CA PHE A 24 1.13 35.88 -11.31
C PHE A 24 1.27 34.40 -11.63
N GLY A 25 0.33 33.81 -12.39
CA GLY A 25 0.36 32.40 -12.74
C GLY A 25 0.33 31.46 -11.53
N ASP A 26 -0.30 31.90 -10.44
CA ASP A 26 -0.28 31.27 -9.12
C ASP A 26 1.13 31.04 -8.53
N GLN A 27 2.12 31.82 -8.98
CA GLN A 27 3.51 31.78 -8.55
C GLN A 27 3.98 33.15 -8.07
N ARG A 28 4.97 33.16 -7.17
CA ARG A 28 5.70 34.37 -6.77
C ARG A 28 7.00 34.47 -7.57
N HIS A 29 7.21 35.59 -8.24
CA HIS A 29 8.35 35.83 -9.11
C HIS A 29 9.27 36.88 -8.49
N TYR A 30 10.51 36.49 -8.17
CA TYR A 30 11.45 37.36 -7.46
C TYR A 30 11.87 38.54 -8.35
N ILE A 31 11.75 39.76 -7.84
CA ILE A 31 12.27 40.97 -8.51
C ILE A 31 13.70 41.17 -8.02
N THR A 32 14.69 41.05 -8.92
CA THR A 32 16.11 40.96 -8.53
C THR A 32 16.67 42.20 -7.88
N ASP A 33 16.17 43.37 -8.29
CA ASP A 33 16.70 44.67 -7.89
C ASP A 33 15.68 45.80 -8.12
N LEU A 34 16.00 46.97 -7.58
CA LEU A 34 15.16 48.16 -7.68
C LEU A 34 15.09 48.73 -9.11
N ASP A 35 16.05 48.44 -9.98
CA ASP A 35 16.06 48.95 -11.35
C ASP A 35 15.01 48.23 -12.20
N VAL A 36 14.85 46.92 -12.03
CA VAL A 36 13.75 46.15 -12.63
C VAL A 36 12.40 46.65 -12.12
N LEU A 37 12.28 46.90 -10.82
CA LEU A 37 11.05 47.44 -10.24
C LEU A 37 10.70 48.80 -10.86
N ARG A 38 11.69 49.70 -10.96
CA ARG A 38 11.55 51.01 -11.60
C ARG A 38 11.45 50.95 -13.12
N ALA A 39 11.75 49.84 -13.78
CA ALA A 39 11.56 49.70 -15.22
C ALA A 39 10.13 49.30 -15.60
N ILE A 40 9.36 48.73 -14.67
CA ILE A 40 8.06 48.11 -14.98
C ILE A 40 6.90 48.82 -14.26
N PHE A 41 7.04 49.20 -13.00
CA PHE A 41 5.92 49.63 -12.16
C PHE A 41 5.80 51.15 -11.98
N ARG A 42 4.61 51.65 -11.64
CA ARG A 42 4.36 53.10 -11.40
C ARG A 42 4.92 53.62 -10.09
N ASP A 43 4.84 52.80 -9.05
CA ASP A 43 5.24 53.13 -7.69
C ASP A 43 6.06 51.97 -7.08
N ASP A 44 6.44 52.09 -5.81
CA ASP A 44 7.15 51.05 -5.06
C ASP A 44 6.23 50.37 -4.03
N ALA A 45 4.91 50.34 -4.27
CA ALA A 45 3.95 49.77 -3.34
C ALA A 45 4.10 48.24 -3.25
N VAL A 46 4.33 47.74 -2.02
CA VAL A 46 4.51 46.32 -1.72
C VAL A 46 3.64 45.94 -0.52
N ARG A 47 2.81 44.91 -0.67
CA ARG A 47 2.01 44.33 0.41
C ARG A 47 2.88 43.40 1.24
N THR A 48 2.94 43.63 2.54
CA THR A 48 3.59 42.70 3.47
C THR A 48 2.54 41.72 4.00
N ASP A 49 2.72 40.43 3.74
CA ASP A 49 1.74 39.38 4.09
C ASP A 49 2.45 38.04 4.34
N PRO A 50 2.30 37.38 5.52
CA PRO A 50 2.94 36.09 5.77
C PRO A 50 2.42 34.98 4.87
N ASP A 51 1.18 35.05 4.39
CA ASP A 51 0.56 33.97 3.61
C ASP A 51 1.22 33.82 2.22
N CYS A 52 1.89 34.87 1.70
CA CYS A 52 2.58 34.79 0.40
C CYS A 52 3.82 33.89 0.41
N ALA A 53 4.32 33.48 1.58
CA ALA A 53 5.40 32.51 1.70
C ALA A 53 5.01 31.10 1.21
N HIS A 54 3.71 30.83 1.12
CA HIS A 54 3.18 29.54 0.68
C HIS A 54 2.99 29.44 -0.85
N LEU A 55 3.20 30.53 -1.59
CA LEU A 55 3.12 30.55 -3.04
C LEU A 55 4.36 29.86 -3.66
N PRO A 56 4.19 28.98 -4.65
CA PRO A 56 5.31 28.41 -5.40
C PRO A 56 6.18 29.49 -6.04
N GLU A 57 7.49 29.28 -6.09
CA GLU A 57 8.42 30.21 -6.75
C GLU A 57 8.40 30.00 -8.26
N GLY A 58 8.24 31.11 -8.98
CA GLY A 58 8.30 31.16 -10.44
C GLY A 58 9.64 31.70 -10.96
N SER A 59 9.69 31.97 -12.26
CA SER A 59 10.86 32.58 -12.89
C SER A 59 11.20 33.94 -12.28
N VAL A 60 12.48 34.23 -12.13
CA VAL A 60 12.97 35.51 -11.62
C VAL A 60 12.71 36.63 -12.65
N LEU A 61 12.23 37.78 -12.18
CA LEU A 61 12.21 39.04 -12.94
C LEU A 61 13.59 39.69 -12.82
N GLY A 62 14.49 39.29 -13.72
CA GLY A 62 15.87 39.74 -13.76
C GLY A 62 16.08 41.02 -14.59
N PRO A 63 17.32 41.52 -14.62
CA PRO A 63 17.70 42.66 -15.45
C PRO A 63 17.34 42.44 -16.93
N GLY A 64 16.69 43.43 -17.54
CA GLY A 64 16.18 43.37 -18.91
C GLY A 64 14.68 43.08 -19.01
N SER A 65 14.02 42.71 -17.91
CA SER A 65 12.56 42.60 -17.87
C SER A 65 11.90 43.96 -18.13
N ARG A 66 10.91 44.02 -19.01
CA ARG A 66 10.36 45.29 -19.54
C ARG A 66 8.94 45.15 -20.10
N LEU A 67 8.22 46.26 -20.17
CA LEU A 67 6.94 46.34 -20.88
C LEU A 67 7.18 46.69 -22.35
N VAL A 68 6.57 45.94 -23.26
CA VAL A 68 6.73 46.15 -24.70
C VAL A 68 5.40 46.14 -25.45
N ARG A 69 5.36 46.84 -26.57
CA ARG A 69 4.26 46.82 -27.53
C ARG A 69 4.83 46.67 -28.94
N GLY A 70 4.21 45.84 -29.77
CA GLY A 70 4.58 45.75 -31.18
C GLY A 70 4.15 47.00 -31.94
N GLN A 71 4.99 47.55 -32.81
CA GLN A 71 4.59 48.71 -33.64
C GLN A 71 3.31 48.41 -34.43
N GLY A 72 2.29 49.26 -34.27
CA GLY A 72 0.97 49.07 -34.89
C GLY A 72 0.05 48.06 -34.18
N SER A 73 0.48 47.45 -33.07
CA SER A 73 -0.36 46.58 -32.23
C SER A 73 -0.91 47.34 -31.02
N ALA A 74 -2.17 47.09 -30.67
CA ALA A 74 -2.75 47.57 -29.42
C ALA A 74 -2.31 46.74 -28.19
N SER A 75 -1.72 45.56 -28.39
CA SER A 75 -1.42 44.60 -27.32
C SER A 75 -0.10 44.89 -26.63
N VAL A 76 -0.15 45.08 -25.31
CA VAL A 76 1.05 45.26 -24.46
C VAL A 76 1.43 43.92 -23.85
N HIS A 77 2.73 43.67 -23.71
CA HIS A 77 3.29 42.46 -23.14
C HIS A 77 4.32 42.80 -22.06
N LEU A 78 4.35 42.02 -20.98
CA LEU A 78 5.47 41.96 -20.07
C LEU A 78 6.49 40.98 -20.63
N VAL A 79 7.72 41.42 -20.87
CA VAL A 79 8.85 40.53 -21.17
C VAL A 79 9.59 40.27 -19.86
N VAL A 80 9.64 39.02 -19.44
CA VAL A 80 10.41 38.56 -18.28
C VAL A 80 11.73 38.00 -18.76
N SER A 81 12.82 38.66 -18.36
CA SER A 81 14.19 38.21 -18.60
C SER A 81 14.65 37.44 -17.37
N SER A 82 14.88 36.14 -17.51
CA SER A 82 15.53 35.34 -16.47
C SER A 82 16.96 35.85 -16.25
N GLY A 83 17.52 35.67 -15.06
CA GLY A 83 18.91 36.05 -14.76
C GLY A 83 19.99 35.40 -15.65
N LEU A 84 19.61 34.44 -16.50
CA LEU A 84 20.45 33.78 -17.50
C LEU A 84 20.25 34.31 -18.93
N GLY A 85 19.44 35.36 -19.12
CA GLY A 85 19.20 36.02 -20.42
C GLY A 85 18.15 35.36 -21.31
N GLN A 86 17.40 34.36 -20.81
CA GLN A 86 16.23 33.84 -21.53
C GLN A 86 15.03 34.76 -21.30
N GLU A 87 14.42 35.24 -22.37
CA GLU A 87 13.23 36.09 -22.35
C GLU A 87 11.96 35.28 -22.62
N THR A 88 10.89 35.58 -21.89
CA THR A 88 9.53 35.13 -22.20
C THR A 88 8.59 36.32 -22.22
N ARG A 89 7.62 36.34 -23.13
CA ARG A 89 6.59 37.39 -23.23
C ARG A 89 5.27 36.90 -22.64
N HIS A 90 4.66 37.73 -21.82
CA HIS A 90 3.38 37.50 -21.17
C HIS A 90 2.44 38.60 -21.63
N ARG A 91 1.33 38.24 -22.27
CA ARG A 91 0.37 39.23 -22.78
C ARG A 91 -0.39 39.87 -21.62
N ILE A 92 -0.60 41.18 -21.72
CA ILE A 92 -1.51 41.91 -20.85
C ILE A 92 -2.86 41.98 -21.56
N VAL A 93 -3.88 41.39 -20.94
CA VAL A 93 -5.16 41.07 -21.58
C VAL A 93 -6.02 42.33 -21.78
N ASP A 94 -6.09 43.19 -20.77
CA ASP A 94 -6.87 44.43 -20.79
C ASP A 94 -6.26 45.54 -19.92
N GLU A 95 -6.88 46.72 -19.95
CA GLU A 95 -6.48 47.87 -19.14
C GLU A 95 -6.65 47.61 -17.63
N ALA A 96 -7.64 46.80 -17.23
CA ALA A 96 -7.88 46.47 -15.83
C ALA A 96 -6.74 45.62 -15.25
N GLN A 97 -6.23 44.64 -16.00
CA GLN A 97 -5.07 43.84 -15.63
C GLN A 97 -3.81 44.71 -15.60
N PHE A 98 -3.66 45.63 -16.56
CA PHE A 98 -2.55 46.57 -16.59
C PHE A 98 -2.50 47.44 -15.30
N GLU A 99 -3.65 47.97 -14.88
CA GLU A 99 -3.79 48.74 -13.64
C GLU A 99 -3.62 47.87 -12.39
N ARG A 100 -4.22 46.68 -12.35
CA ARG A 100 -4.14 45.73 -11.23
C ARG A 100 -2.69 45.39 -10.88
N TYR A 101 -1.86 45.21 -11.89
CA TYR A 101 -0.44 44.89 -11.74
C TYR A 101 0.45 46.12 -11.46
N GLY A 102 -0.12 47.33 -11.46
CA GLY A 102 0.61 48.57 -11.21
C GLY A 102 1.63 48.91 -12.30
N PHE A 103 1.42 48.43 -13.53
CA PHE A 103 2.32 48.67 -14.66
C PHE A 103 2.30 50.13 -15.10
N ASN A 104 3.47 50.67 -15.47
CA ASN A 104 3.59 52.06 -15.90
C ASN A 104 3.44 52.20 -17.43
N PRO A 105 2.43 52.93 -17.94
CA PRO A 105 2.21 53.10 -19.37
C PRO A 105 3.35 53.88 -20.05
N GLU A 106 4.02 54.79 -19.34
CA GLU A 106 5.15 55.56 -19.86
C GLU A 106 6.41 54.70 -20.06
N LYS A 107 6.45 53.50 -19.48
CA LYS A 107 7.57 52.56 -19.57
C LYS A 107 7.38 51.49 -20.66
N VAL A 108 6.28 51.56 -21.41
CA VAL A 108 6.01 50.64 -22.53
C VAL A 108 6.88 51.02 -23.72
N ALA A 109 7.85 50.17 -24.06
CA ALA A 109 8.71 50.36 -25.22
C ALA A 109 8.06 49.81 -26.49
N GLU A 110 8.10 50.57 -27.59
CA GLU A 110 7.71 50.05 -28.90
C GLU A 110 8.84 49.24 -29.54
N ILE A 111 8.53 48.02 -29.99
CA ILE A 111 9.48 47.15 -30.68
C ILE A 111 8.92 46.67 -32.01
N PRO A 112 9.76 46.30 -32.98
CA PRO A 112 9.30 45.72 -34.23
C PRO A 112 8.44 44.46 -33.98
N PRO A 113 7.33 44.26 -34.71
CA PRO A 113 6.46 43.10 -34.53
C PRO A 113 7.19 41.76 -34.67
N GLU A 114 8.18 41.68 -35.57
CA GLU A 114 8.98 40.47 -35.75
C GLU A 114 9.86 40.16 -34.54
N THR A 115 10.40 41.19 -33.89
CA THR A 115 11.15 41.05 -32.63
C THR A 115 10.23 40.61 -31.49
N LEU A 116 9.01 41.14 -31.43
CA LEU A 116 8.04 40.69 -30.45
C LEU A 116 7.68 39.21 -30.67
N ARG A 117 7.50 38.77 -31.91
CA ARG A 117 7.19 37.37 -32.29
C ARG A 117 8.31 36.39 -31.99
N SER A 118 9.58 36.83 -32.05
CA SER A 118 10.72 35.96 -31.76
C SER A 118 10.87 35.63 -30.27
N ILE A 119 10.19 36.34 -29.37
CA ILE A 119 10.25 36.09 -27.92
C ILE A 119 9.26 34.96 -27.57
N PRO A 120 9.71 33.86 -26.95
CA PRO A 120 8.85 32.75 -26.52
C PRO A 120 7.69 33.23 -25.63
N VAL A 121 6.50 32.65 -25.80
CA VAL A 121 5.32 32.97 -24.98
C VAL A 121 5.46 32.28 -23.62
N GLY A 122 5.33 33.04 -22.53
CA GLY A 122 5.28 32.54 -21.17
C GLY A 122 3.85 32.24 -20.70
N PRO A 123 3.68 31.74 -19.46
CA PRO A 123 2.34 31.58 -18.85
C PRO A 123 1.59 32.91 -18.83
N PRO A 124 0.24 32.93 -18.88
CA PRO A 124 -0.52 34.16 -18.85
C PRO A 124 -0.26 34.97 -17.56
N LEU A 125 -0.44 36.29 -17.65
CA LEU A 125 -0.61 37.11 -16.46
C LEU A 125 -2.00 36.84 -15.89
N GLY A 126 -2.13 36.69 -14.58
CA GLY A 126 -3.38 36.30 -13.92
C GLY A 126 -3.25 34.98 -13.14
N SER A 127 -4.27 34.67 -12.34
CA SER A 127 -4.41 33.31 -11.79
C SER A 127 -4.75 32.36 -12.93
N LEU A 128 -4.23 31.12 -12.90
CA LEU A 128 -4.63 30.10 -13.88
C LEU A 128 -6.12 29.77 -13.76
N ALA A 129 -6.75 30.09 -12.62
CA ALA A 129 -8.19 29.98 -12.40
C ALA A 129 -9.03 31.03 -13.16
N ASP A 130 -8.43 32.14 -13.61
CA ASP A 130 -9.10 33.21 -14.36
C ASP A 130 -9.11 32.95 -15.88
N ILE A 131 -8.37 31.94 -16.36
CA ILE A 131 -8.38 31.55 -17.78
C ILE A 131 -9.77 31.01 -18.12
N PRO A 132 -10.45 31.53 -19.16
CA PRO A 132 -11.73 31.00 -19.58
C PRO A 132 -11.63 29.48 -19.86
N ASP A 133 -12.59 28.70 -19.36
CA ASP A 133 -12.67 27.28 -19.71
C ASP A 133 -12.97 27.16 -21.21
N PHE A 134 -11.93 26.83 -21.98
CA PHE A 134 -12.02 26.65 -23.42
C PHE A 134 -12.44 25.23 -23.81
N ASP A 135 -12.58 24.28 -22.88
CA ASP A 135 -12.88 22.89 -23.20
C ASP A 135 -14.18 22.74 -24.00
N GLY A 136 -14.08 22.03 -25.13
CA GLY A 136 -15.16 21.85 -26.11
C GLY A 136 -15.37 23.02 -27.07
N LEU A 137 -14.70 24.16 -26.87
CA LEU A 137 -14.83 25.30 -27.76
C LEU A 137 -13.95 25.16 -28.99
N ARG A 138 -14.49 25.62 -30.12
CA ARG A 138 -13.69 25.98 -31.30
C ARG A 138 -13.18 27.39 -31.09
N VAL A 139 -11.86 27.56 -31.04
CA VAL A 139 -11.22 28.84 -30.72
C VAL A 139 -10.32 29.31 -31.86
N GLN A 140 -10.15 30.62 -31.94
CA GLN A 140 -9.25 31.27 -32.89
C GLN A 140 -8.47 32.37 -32.17
N ILE A 141 -7.16 32.39 -32.37
CA ILE A 141 -6.31 33.46 -31.86
C ILE A 141 -6.59 34.72 -32.70
N PRO A 142 -6.74 35.92 -32.08
CA PRO A 142 -6.91 37.16 -32.83
C PRO A 142 -5.81 37.35 -33.88
N ASP A 143 -6.18 37.81 -35.07
CA ASP A 143 -5.29 38.02 -36.21
C ASP A 143 -4.67 36.74 -36.83
N GLU A 144 -5.06 35.55 -36.37
CA GLU A 144 -4.70 34.26 -36.96
C GLU A 144 -5.89 33.64 -37.71
N HIS A 145 -5.63 32.82 -38.73
CA HIS A 145 -6.67 32.16 -39.54
C HIS A 145 -6.95 30.71 -39.09
N GLN A 146 -6.13 30.18 -38.20
CA GLN A 146 -6.22 28.81 -37.71
C GLN A 146 -7.38 28.67 -36.72
N ILE A 147 -8.20 27.64 -36.92
CA ILE A 147 -9.27 27.24 -36.01
C ILE A 147 -8.79 26.02 -35.23
N TRP A 148 -9.01 26.04 -33.92
CA TRP A 148 -8.56 24.98 -33.01
C TRP A 148 -9.75 24.43 -32.24
N LEU A 149 -9.85 23.10 -32.07
CA LEU A 149 -10.74 22.50 -31.07
C LEU A 149 -9.95 22.32 -29.76
N VAL A 150 -10.52 22.72 -28.63
CA VAL A 150 -9.86 22.54 -27.33
C VAL A 150 -10.42 21.34 -26.58
N PHE A 151 -9.53 20.43 -26.18
CA PHE A 151 -9.79 19.33 -25.24
C PHE A 151 -8.46 18.84 -24.64
N GLY A 152 -8.50 18.16 -23.50
CA GLY A 152 -7.30 17.63 -22.84
C GLY A 152 -6.30 18.71 -22.42
N ASP A 153 -6.80 19.92 -22.12
CA ASP A 153 -6.02 21.14 -21.87
C ASP A 153 -5.05 21.49 -23.02
N GLN A 154 -5.37 21.06 -24.24
CA GLN A 154 -4.62 21.31 -25.47
C GLN A 154 -5.52 21.92 -26.55
N ARG A 155 -4.91 22.69 -27.44
CA ARG A 155 -5.55 23.16 -28.67
C ARG A 155 -5.17 22.24 -29.82
N HIS A 156 -6.16 21.75 -30.54
CA HIS A 156 -5.99 20.80 -31.63
C HIS A 156 -6.37 21.46 -32.96
N TYR A 157 -5.38 21.65 -33.84
CA TYR A 157 -5.57 22.37 -35.10
C TYR A 157 -6.55 21.65 -36.02
N ILE A 158 -7.56 22.35 -36.52
CA ILE A 158 -8.48 21.84 -37.55
C ILE A 158 -7.90 22.25 -38.90
N THR A 159 -7.46 21.27 -39.71
CA THR A 159 -6.64 21.55 -40.90
C THR A 159 -7.35 22.32 -41.99
N ASP A 160 -8.67 22.13 -42.12
CA ASP A 160 -9.49 22.68 -43.19
C ASP A 160 -10.99 22.65 -42.84
N LEU A 161 -11.77 23.33 -43.69
CA LEU A 161 -13.22 23.44 -43.57
C LEU A 161 -13.96 22.11 -43.77
N ASP A 162 -13.37 21.15 -44.50
CA ASP A 162 -14.03 19.86 -44.75
C ASP A 162 -14.01 19.00 -43.48
N VAL A 163 -12.89 19.01 -42.74
CA VAL A 163 -12.81 18.39 -41.40
C VAL A 163 -13.80 19.03 -40.44
N LEU A 164 -13.88 20.36 -40.44
CA LEU A 164 -14.82 21.09 -39.59
C LEU A 164 -16.27 20.67 -39.92
N ARG A 165 -16.62 20.64 -41.20
CA ARG A 165 -17.94 20.21 -41.68
C ARG A 165 -18.17 18.71 -41.58
N ALA A 166 -17.17 17.87 -41.35
CA ALA A 166 -17.37 16.45 -41.11
C ALA A 166 -17.79 16.16 -39.65
N ILE A 167 -17.55 17.08 -38.72
CA ILE A 167 -17.67 16.82 -37.28
C ILE A 167 -18.73 17.71 -36.61
N PHE A 168 -18.76 19.00 -36.93
CA PHE A 168 -19.51 20.00 -36.15
C PHE A 168 -20.84 20.41 -36.79
N ARG A 169 -21.78 20.93 -36.00
CA ARG A 169 -23.09 21.41 -36.50
C ARG A 169 -23.00 22.72 -37.26
N ASP A 170 -22.09 23.59 -36.84
CA ASP A 170 -21.92 24.94 -37.34
C ASP A 170 -20.43 25.31 -37.41
N ASP A 171 -20.17 26.45 -38.03
CA ASP A 171 -18.85 27.05 -38.19
C ASP A 171 -18.59 28.11 -37.09
N ALA A 172 -19.29 28.05 -35.95
CA ALA A 172 -19.10 29.01 -34.86
C ALA A 172 -17.72 28.81 -34.23
N VAL A 173 -17.00 29.91 -34.08
CA VAL A 173 -15.65 29.98 -33.50
C VAL A 173 -15.60 31.13 -32.52
N ARG A 174 -15.02 30.91 -31.35
CA ARG A 174 -14.74 31.94 -30.36
C ARG A 174 -13.35 32.53 -30.62
N THR A 175 -13.30 33.80 -31.00
CA THR A 175 -12.04 34.52 -31.08
C THR A 175 -11.65 34.97 -29.67
N ASP A 176 -10.51 34.50 -29.17
CA ASP A 176 -10.08 34.81 -27.81
C ASP A 176 -8.54 34.78 -27.73
N PRO A 177 -7.88 35.86 -27.27
CA PRO A 177 -6.43 35.88 -27.16
C PRO A 177 -5.86 34.86 -26.18
N ASP A 178 -6.62 34.46 -25.16
CA ASP A 178 -6.09 33.62 -24.08
C ASP A 178 -5.94 32.15 -24.51
N CYS A 179 -6.58 31.74 -25.60
CA CYS A 179 -6.38 30.40 -26.17
C CYS A 179 -4.96 30.20 -26.76
N ALA A 180 -4.20 31.29 -26.96
CA ALA A 180 -2.80 31.23 -27.37
C ALA A 180 -1.89 30.56 -26.32
N HIS A 181 -2.34 30.48 -25.06
CA HIS A 181 -1.59 29.86 -23.95
C HIS A 181 -1.75 28.34 -23.86
N LEU A 182 -2.76 27.76 -24.53
CA LEU A 182 -2.96 26.32 -24.53
C LEU A 182 -1.88 25.62 -25.37
N PRO A 183 -1.24 24.55 -24.86
CA PRO A 183 -0.30 23.75 -25.63
C PRO A 183 -0.96 23.14 -26.87
N GLU A 184 -0.19 22.99 -27.95
CA GLU A 184 -0.67 22.35 -29.18
C GLU A 184 -0.72 20.84 -29.02
N GLY A 185 -1.88 20.26 -29.32
CA GLY A 185 -2.12 18.83 -29.36
C GLY A 185 -2.07 18.25 -30.76
N SER A 186 -2.57 17.03 -30.91
CA SER A 186 -2.70 16.37 -32.21
C SER A 186 -3.60 17.16 -33.17
N VAL A 187 -3.20 17.22 -34.43
CA VAL A 187 -3.98 17.89 -35.49
C VAL A 187 -5.22 17.07 -35.84
N LEU A 188 -6.38 17.73 -36.02
CA LEU A 188 -7.58 17.19 -36.64
C LEU A 188 -7.44 17.35 -38.16
N GLY A 189 -6.82 16.33 -38.78
CA GLY A 189 -6.60 16.26 -40.21
C GLY A 189 -7.73 15.55 -40.97
N PRO A 190 -7.62 15.46 -42.31
CA PRO A 190 -8.54 14.72 -43.14
C PRO A 190 -8.72 13.27 -42.66
N GLY A 191 -9.98 12.83 -42.60
CA GLY A 191 -10.36 11.51 -42.05
C GLY A 191 -10.85 11.55 -40.59
N SER A 192 -10.66 12.67 -39.88
CA SER A 192 -11.25 12.88 -38.55
C SER A 192 -12.78 12.89 -38.65
N ARG A 193 -13.46 12.15 -37.76
CA ARG A 193 -14.91 11.85 -37.88
C ARG A 193 -15.54 11.40 -36.58
N LEU A 194 -16.87 11.49 -36.50
CA LEU A 194 -17.65 10.89 -35.42
C LEU A 194 -18.07 9.47 -35.82
N VAL A 195 -17.85 8.51 -34.92
CA VAL A 195 -18.16 7.09 -35.17
C VAL A 195 -18.91 6.44 -34.03
N ARG A 196 -19.73 5.45 -34.38
CA ARG A 196 -20.40 4.54 -33.44
C ARG A 196 -20.18 3.10 -33.91
N GLY A 197 -19.88 2.20 -32.98
CA GLY A 197 -19.81 0.77 -33.31
C GLY A 197 -21.21 0.22 -33.60
N GLN A 198 -21.39 -0.60 -34.64
CA GLN A 198 -22.69 -1.22 -34.93
C GLN A 198 -23.23 -1.97 -33.69
N GLY A 199 -24.45 -1.65 -33.27
CA GLY A 199 -25.08 -2.19 -32.06
C GLY A 199 -24.58 -1.61 -30.74
N SER A 200 -23.68 -0.61 -30.76
CA SER A 200 -23.22 0.13 -29.59
C SER A 200 -23.94 1.46 -29.46
N ALA A 201 -24.27 1.86 -28.24
CA ALA A 201 -24.78 3.21 -27.97
C ALA A 201 -23.65 4.27 -27.90
N SER A 202 -22.39 3.85 -27.76
CA SER A 202 -21.27 4.76 -27.50
C SER A 202 -20.73 5.41 -28.78
N VAL A 203 -20.72 6.74 -28.79
CA VAL A 203 -20.13 7.55 -29.86
C VAL A 203 -18.70 7.94 -29.50
N HIS A 204 -17.82 7.98 -30.49
CA HIS A 204 -16.42 8.36 -30.35
C HIS A 204 -16.05 9.41 -31.40
N LEU A 205 -15.19 10.35 -31.02
CA LEU A 205 -14.45 11.18 -31.97
C LEU A 205 -13.20 10.40 -32.39
N VAL A 206 -13.01 10.21 -33.69
CA VAL A 206 -11.75 9.69 -34.26
C VAL A 206 -10.97 10.89 -34.77
N VAL A 207 -9.78 11.11 -34.22
CA VAL A 207 -8.83 12.14 -34.66
C VAL A 207 -7.81 11.46 -35.56
N SER A 208 -7.73 11.91 -36.81
CA SER A 208 -6.76 11.47 -37.82
C SER A 208 -5.69 12.54 -37.96
N SER A 209 -4.44 12.20 -37.63
CA SER A 209 -3.32 13.13 -37.83
C SER A 209 -3.00 13.29 -39.32
N GLY A 210 -2.29 14.35 -39.69
CA GLY A 210 -1.85 14.57 -41.09
C GLY A 210 -0.95 13.45 -41.66
N LEU A 211 -0.46 12.53 -40.83
CA LEU A 211 0.30 11.34 -41.22
C LEU A 211 -0.57 10.05 -41.29
N GLY A 212 -1.88 10.16 -41.13
CA GLY A 212 -2.83 9.04 -41.19
C GLY A 212 -2.89 8.18 -39.91
N GLN A 213 -2.35 8.65 -38.79
CA GLN A 213 -2.50 7.95 -37.50
C GLN A 213 -3.83 8.34 -36.86
N GLU A 214 -4.65 7.34 -36.54
CA GLU A 214 -5.94 7.54 -35.90
C GLU A 214 -5.88 7.28 -34.39
N THR A 215 -6.59 8.10 -33.62
CA THR A 215 -6.89 7.84 -32.21
C THR A 215 -8.38 8.04 -31.97
N ARG A 216 -8.98 7.24 -31.08
CA ARG A 216 -10.40 7.34 -30.71
C ARG A 216 -10.58 7.90 -29.30
N HIS A 217 -11.49 8.84 -29.18
CA HIS A 217 -11.82 9.54 -27.94
C HIS A 217 -13.30 9.32 -27.65
N ARG A 218 -13.63 8.74 -26.48
CA ARG A 218 -15.01 8.42 -26.12
C ARG A 218 -15.77 9.69 -25.75
N ILE A 219 -16.99 9.82 -26.26
CA ILE A 219 -17.94 10.84 -25.81
C ILE A 219 -18.79 10.22 -24.69
N VAL A 220 -18.81 10.88 -23.54
CA VAL A 220 -19.31 10.32 -22.28
C VAL A 220 -20.84 10.40 -22.20
N ASP A 221 -21.42 11.53 -22.56
CA ASP A 221 -22.85 11.79 -22.50
C ASP A 221 -23.32 12.79 -23.57
N GLU A 222 -24.63 13.03 -23.60
CA GLU A 222 -25.26 14.00 -24.52
C GLU A 222 -24.82 15.44 -24.20
N ALA A 223 -24.57 15.78 -22.94
CA ALA A 223 -24.12 17.11 -22.54
C ALA A 223 -22.74 17.45 -23.12
N GLN A 224 -21.79 16.51 -23.08
CA GLN A 224 -20.48 16.64 -23.72
C GLN A 224 -20.61 16.72 -25.24
N PHE A 225 -21.52 15.94 -25.83
CA PHE A 225 -21.78 15.97 -27.26
C PHE A 225 -22.27 17.35 -27.73
N GLU A 226 -23.22 17.95 -27.00
CA GLU A 226 -23.73 19.30 -27.25
C GLU A 226 -22.67 20.38 -26.98
N ARG A 227 -21.94 20.28 -25.86
CA ARG A 227 -20.88 21.22 -25.47
C ARG A 227 -19.83 21.39 -26.56
N TYR A 228 -19.45 20.28 -27.20
CA TYR A 228 -18.45 20.26 -28.28
C TYR A 228 -19.05 20.67 -29.65
N GLY A 229 -20.36 20.89 -29.73
CA GLY A 229 -21.05 21.24 -30.96
C GLY A 229 -21.02 20.13 -32.02
N PHE A 230 -20.90 18.87 -31.61
CA PHE A 230 -20.88 17.73 -32.52
C PHE A 230 -22.22 17.52 -33.20
N ASN A 231 -22.21 17.12 -34.47
CA ASN A 231 -23.44 16.88 -35.23
C ASN A 231 -23.87 15.41 -35.16
N PRO A 232 -25.07 15.08 -34.63
CA PRO A 232 -25.52 13.70 -34.49
C PRO A 232 -25.78 13.05 -35.86
N GLU A 233 -26.11 13.82 -36.89
CA GLU A 233 -26.32 13.33 -38.26
C GLU A 233 -25.01 12.91 -38.94
N LYS A 234 -23.87 13.35 -38.42
CA LYS A 234 -22.53 13.04 -38.95
C LYS A 234 -21.88 11.82 -38.29
N VAL A 235 -22.59 11.14 -37.38
CA VAL A 235 -22.11 9.93 -36.71
C VAL A 235 -22.18 8.75 -37.68
N ALA A 236 -21.02 8.25 -38.12
CA ALA A 236 -20.93 7.08 -38.98
C ALA A 236 -20.96 5.77 -38.17
N GLU A 237 -21.70 4.78 -38.64
CA GLU A 237 -21.61 3.43 -38.07
C GLU A 237 -20.42 2.66 -38.66
N VAL A 238 -19.61 2.05 -37.79
CA VAL A 238 -18.45 1.25 -38.16
C VAL A 238 -18.52 -0.15 -37.52
N PRO A 239 -17.91 -1.18 -38.14
CA PRO A 239 -17.80 -2.49 -37.52
C PRO A 239 -17.10 -2.38 -36.15
N PRO A 240 -17.56 -3.12 -35.12
CA PRO A 240 -16.97 -3.08 -33.79
C PRO A 240 -15.47 -3.43 -33.78
N GLU A 241 -15.03 -4.35 -34.65
CA GLU A 241 -13.61 -4.72 -34.77
C GLU A 241 -12.76 -3.58 -35.32
N THR A 242 -13.28 -2.83 -36.30
CA THR A 242 -12.60 -1.63 -36.82
C THR A 242 -12.45 -0.59 -35.72
N LEU A 243 -13.50 -0.33 -34.95
CA LEU A 243 -13.45 0.63 -33.85
C LEU A 243 -12.47 0.19 -32.75
N ARG A 244 -12.37 -1.11 -32.45
CA ARG A 244 -11.41 -1.64 -31.48
C ARG A 244 -9.96 -1.55 -31.96
N SER A 245 -9.73 -1.61 -33.26
CA SER A 245 -8.38 -1.53 -33.83
C SER A 245 -7.77 -0.12 -33.76
N ILE A 246 -8.59 0.91 -33.57
CA ILE A 246 -8.12 2.30 -33.41
C ILE A 246 -7.61 2.50 -31.96
N PRO A 247 -6.35 2.94 -31.77
CA PRO A 247 -5.79 3.26 -30.47
C PRO A 247 -6.65 4.24 -29.67
N VAL A 248 -6.77 4.04 -28.37
CA VAL A 248 -7.51 4.94 -27.47
C VAL A 248 -6.67 6.18 -27.20
N GLY A 249 -7.21 7.35 -27.51
CA GLY A 249 -6.62 8.65 -27.18
C GLY A 249 -7.06 9.13 -25.78
N PRO A 250 -6.50 10.27 -25.29
CA PRO A 250 -6.96 10.90 -24.05
C PRO A 250 -8.47 11.20 -24.11
N PRO A 251 -9.21 11.10 -23.00
CA PRO A 251 -10.65 11.39 -23.02
C PRO A 251 -10.92 12.86 -23.35
N LEU A 252 -12.11 13.14 -23.88
CA LEU A 252 -12.59 14.51 -24.09
C LEU A 252 -12.92 15.15 -22.74
N GLY A 253 -12.65 16.44 -22.60
CA GLY A 253 -12.71 17.20 -21.35
C GLY A 253 -11.35 17.79 -20.97
N SER A 254 -11.31 18.62 -19.92
CA SER A 254 -10.04 19.00 -19.28
C SER A 254 -9.30 17.76 -18.76
N LEU A 255 -7.98 17.83 -18.60
CA LEU A 255 -7.21 16.72 -18.03
C LEU A 255 -7.67 16.41 -16.59
N ALA A 256 -8.22 17.41 -15.90
CA ALA A 256 -8.88 17.26 -14.61
C ALA A 256 -10.21 16.49 -14.72
N ALA A 257 -11.06 16.78 -15.71
CA ALA A 257 -12.31 16.05 -15.94
C ALA A 257 -12.06 14.60 -16.37
N ALA A 258 -11.06 14.38 -17.23
CA ALA A 258 -10.53 13.08 -17.62
C ALA A 258 -10.14 12.23 -16.42
N LYS A 259 -9.34 12.82 -15.52
CA LYS A 259 -8.88 12.18 -14.28
C LYS A 259 -10.05 11.92 -13.33
N ALA A 260 -10.96 12.87 -13.16
CA ALA A 260 -12.13 12.71 -12.32
C ALA A 260 -13.06 11.58 -12.81
N LEU A 261 -13.25 11.44 -14.13
CA LEU A 261 -14.01 10.34 -14.71
C LEU A 261 -13.33 8.99 -14.50
N ALA A 262 -12.01 8.92 -14.72
CA ALA A 262 -11.24 7.70 -14.46
C ALA A 262 -11.31 7.29 -12.98
N GLU A 263 -11.20 8.25 -12.06
CA GLU A 263 -11.37 8.02 -10.61
C GLU A 263 -12.79 7.52 -10.28
N LEU A 264 -13.81 8.01 -10.97
CA LEU A 264 -15.20 7.58 -10.82
C LEU A 264 -15.39 6.13 -11.31
N GLU A 265 -14.87 5.79 -12.49
CA GLU A 265 -14.92 4.43 -13.05
C GLU A 265 -14.13 3.43 -12.17
N GLU A 266 -13.01 3.84 -11.60
CA GLU A 266 -12.27 3.01 -10.63
C GLU A 266 -13.02 2.84 -9.31
N LEU A 267 -13.68 3.88 -8.82
CA LEU A 267 -14.52 3.80 -7.63
C LEU A 267 -15.74 2.89 -7.85
N GLU A 268 -16.38 2.95 -9.01
CA GLU A 268 -17.47 2.04 -9.40
C GLU A 268 -17.00 0.59 -9.43
N ARG A 269 -15.87 0.30 -10.09
CA ARG A 269 -15.25 -1.03 -10.07
C ARG A 269 -14.92 -1.50 -8.66
N LEU A 270 -14.45 -0.60 -7.79
CA LEU A 270 -14.19 -0.93 -6.40
C LEU A 270 -15.49 -1.30 -5.68
N VAL A 271 -16.56 -0.52 -5.86
CA VAL A 271 -17.89 -0.79 -5.27
C VAL A 271 -18.44 -2.14 -5.74
N GLU A 272 -18.32 -2.45 -7.04
CA GLU A 272 -18.75 -3.72 -7.64
C GLU A 272 -18.00 -4.92 -7.09
N SER A 273 -16.72 -4.75 -6.71
CA SER A 273 -15.93 -5.80 -6.06
C SER A 273 -16.40 -6.12 -4.64
N LEU A 274 -17.16 -5.21 -4.00
CA LEU A 274 -17.63 -5.40 -2.62
C LEU A 274 -18.87 -6.30 -2.56
N HIS A 275 -18.98 -7.08 -1.48
CA HIS A 275 -20.17 -7.91 -1.29
C HIS A 275 -21.43 -7.06 -1.00
N HIS A 276 -22.43 -7.09 -1.88
CA HIS A 276 -23.62 -6.23 -1.84
C HIS A 276 -24.48 -6.31 -0.56
N ARG A 277 -24.34 -7.33 0.32
CA ARG A 277 -25.09 -7.42 1.59
C ARG A 277 -24.28 -7.29 2.88
N ARG A 278 -22.94 -7.23 2.80
CA ARG A 278 -22.10 -7.21 4.01
C ARG A 278 -21.62 -5.78 4.28
N PRO A 279 -21.55 -5.34 5.54
CA PRO A 279 -20.87 -4.10 5.87
C PRO A 279 -19.38 -4.24 5.57
N THR A 280 -18.73 -3.11 5.31
CA THR A 280 -17.30 -3.05 5.03
C THR A 280 -16.53 -2.68 6.29
N LEU A 281 -15.54 -3.50 6.63
CA LEU A 281 -14.48 -3.19 7.59
C LEU A 281 -13.28 -2.66 6.82
N LEU A 282 -12.86 -1.42 7.10
CA LEU A 282 -11.61 -0.87 6.57
C LEU A 282 -10.46 -1.23 7.52
N LEU A 283 -9.51 -2.04 7.06
CA LEU A 283 -8.23 -2.23 7.73
C LEU A 283 -7.27 -1.15 7.21
N LEU A 284 -7.04 -0.12 8.02
CA LEU A 284 -6.20 1.03 7.67
C LEU A 284 -4.79 0.81 8.21
N LEU A 285 -3.86 0.49 7.31
CA LEU A 285 -2.44 0.34 7.58
C LEU A 285 -1.80 1.72 7.54
N GLU A 286 -1.29 2.22 8.67
CA GLU A 286 -0.57 3.49 8.65
C GLU A 286 0.66 3.42 7.73
N GLU A 287 1.36 2.28 7.77
CA GLU A 287 2.48 1.96 6.89
C GLU A 287 2.30 0.58 6.26
N ARG A 288 2.70 0.46 4.99
CA ARG A 288 2.53 -0.76 4.21
C ARG A 288 3.76 -1.67 4.30
N ASP A 289 4.18 -1.99 5.52
CA ASP A 289 5.26 -2.95 5.76
C ASP A 289 4.74 -4.40 5.76
N GLU A 290 5.67 -5.36 5.64
CA GLU A 290 5.32 -6.80 5.59
C GLU A 290 4.62 -7.29 6.85
N PHE A 291 4.94 -6.72 8.01
CA PHE A 291 4.33 -7.12 9.27
C PHE A 291 2.84 -6.72 9.32
N ALA A 292 2.53 -5.47 8.98
CA ALA A 292 1.16 -4.96 8.90
C ALA A 292 0.34 -5.71 7.85
N LYS A 293 0.92 -6.04 6.69
CA LYS A 293 0.28 -6.87 5.65
C LYS A 293 -0.05 -8.26 6.18
N GLN A 294 0.90 -8.93 6.84
CA GLN A 294 0.69 -10.27 7.39
C GLN A 294 -0.41 -10.25 8.47
N PHE A 295 -0.42 -9.23 9.33
CA PHE A 295 -1.43 -9.07 10.37
C PHE A 295 -2.82 -8.80 9.78
N ALA A 296 -2.92 -7.88 8.82
CA ALA A 296 -4.16 -7.59 8.10
C ALA A 296 -4.70 -8.83 7.38
N THR A 297 -3.83 -9.66 6.81
CA THR A 297 -4.21 -10.94 6.19
C THR A 297 -4.84 -11.90 7.19
N GLN A 298 -4.28 -12.02 8.39
CA GLN A 298 -4.86 -12.87 9.43
C GLN A 298 -6.23 -12.37 9.91
N ILE A 299 -6.39 -11.05 10.08
CA ILE A 299 -7.69 -10.45 10.39
C ILE A 299 -8.67 -10.74 9.27
N HIS A 300 -8.28 -10.50 8.01
CA HIS A 300 -9.11 -10.77 6.84
C HIS A 300 -9.64 -12.21 6.87
N GLU A 301 -8.75 -13.19 6.99
CA GLU A 301 -9.13 -14.61 7.03
C GLU A 301 -10.11 -14.95 8.16
N THR A 302 -9.99 -14.27 9.31
CA THR A 302 -10.84 -14.47 10.48
C THR A 302 -12.24 -13.89 10.28
N VAL A 303 -12.36 -12.72 9.64
CA VAL A 303 -13.63 -11.96 9.58
C VAL A 303 -14.33 -12.00 8.22
N ARG A 304 -13.68 -12.50 7.16
CA ARG A 304 -14.20 -12.48 5.77
C ARG A 304 -15.56 -13.13 5.56
N ARG A 305 -16.01 -13.98 6.49
CA ARG A 305 -17.36 -14.60 6.44
C ARG A 305 -18.48 -13.65 6.91
N GLN A 306 -18.14 -12.64 7.71
CA GLN A 306 -19.09 -11.74 8.38
C GLN A 306 -19.11 -10.35 7.75
N VAL A 307 -17.95 -9.83 7.37
CA VAL A 307 -17.78 -8.51 6.78
C VAL A 307 -17.04 -8.61 5.45
N HIS A 308 -17.18 -7.60 4.61
CA HIS A 308 -16.23 -7.38 3.52
C HIS A 308 -15.02 -6.61 4.08
N VAL A 309 -13.81 -6.99 3.70
CA VAL A 309 -12.58 -6.37 4.20
C VAL A 309 -11.98 -5.53 3.09
N LEU A 310 -11.96 -4.21 3.32
CA LEU A 310 -11.29 -3.25 2.45
C LEU A 310 -9.94 -2.92 3.09
N LEU A 311 -8.88 -2.88 2.30
CA LEU A 311 -7.56 -2.46 2.76
C LEU A 311 -7.37 -0.97 2.44
N GLY A 312 -6.72 -0.25 3.33
CA GLY A 312 -6.28 1.11 3.04
C GLY A 312 -4.92 1.38 3.64
N TRP A 313 -4.18 2.30 3.04
CA TRP A 313 -2.90 2.77 3.57
C TRP A 313 -2.65 4.23 3.22
N LEU A 314 -1.68 4.85 3.90
CA LEU A 314 -1.24 6.21 3.59
C LEU A 314 -0.04 6.17 2.64
N GLU A 315 -0.16 6.86 1.52
CA GLU A 315 0.90 7.11 0.52
C GLU A 315 1.00 8.63 0.36
N ASP A 316 2.16 9.21 0.69
CA ASP A 316 2.38 10.68 0.69
C ASP A 316 1.33 11.49 1.47
N GLY A 317 0.80 10.89 2.55
CA GLY A 317 -0.23 11.52 3.38
C GLY A 317 -1.66 11.46 2.80
N GLN A 318 -1.84 10.87 1.62
CA GLN A 318 -3.13 10.58 1.03
C GLN A 318 -3.55 9.14 1.31
N LEU A 319 -4.87 8.93 1.42
CA LEU A 319 -5.43 7.60 1.60
C LEU A 319 -5.48 6.87 0.26
N VAL A 320 -4.98 5.65 0.23
CA VAL A 320 -5.18 4.68 -0.84
C VAL A 320 -6.12 3.60 -0.31
N LEU A 321 -7.09 3.17 -1.13
CA LEU A 321 -8.02 2.09 -0.81
C LEU A 321 -7.91 0.97 -1.84
N SER A 322 -8.00 -0.28 -1.41
CA SER A 322 -7.91 -1.44 -2.28
C SER A 322 -8.82 -2.60 -1.85
N SER A 323 -9.42 -3.30 -2.81
CA SER A 323 -10.25 -4.49 -2.57
C SER A 323 -9.46 -5.75 -2.22
N GLY A 324 -8.15 -5.75 -2.45
CA GLY A 324 -7.29 -6.90 -2.24
C GLY A 324 -5.94 -6.49 -1.66
N LEU A 325 -5.15 -7.49 -1.26
CA LEU A 325 -3.76 -7.26 -0.89
C LEU A 325 -3.00 -6.71 -2.12
N PRO A 326 -1.97 -5.87 -1.92
CA PRO A 326 -1.03 -5.56 -2.99
C PRO A 326 -0.51 -6.88 -3.56
N ASP A 327 -0.44 -7.01 -4.89
CA ASP A 327 -0.06 -8.22 -5.63
C ASP A 327 -1.20 -9.22 -5.94
N THR A 328 -2.44 -8.91 -5.57
CA THR A 328 -3.59 -9.68 -6.06
C THR A 328 -3.91 -9.22 -7.50
N PRO A 329 -3.90 -10.10 -8.53
CA PRO A 329 -4.06 -9.71 -9.94
C PRO A 329 -5.36 -8.94 -10.27
N ASP A 330 -6.39 -9.10 -9.43
CA ASP A 330 -7.71 -8.51 -9.60
C ASP A 330 -8.05 -7.44 -8.56
N ALA A 331 -7.07 -6.96 -7.78
CA ALA A 331 -7.30 -5.92 -6.79
C ALA A 331 -7.57 -4.57 -7.47
N VAL A 332 -8.73 -3.98 -7.18
CA VAL A 332 -9.08 -2.62 -7.61
C VAL A 332 -8.56 -1.64 -6.57
N THR A 333 -7.78 -0.65 -6.99
CA THR A 333 -7.14 0.33 -6.10
C THR A 333 -7.54 1.74 -6.51
N VAL A 334 -7.90 2.59 -5.54
CA VAL A 334 -8.33 3.99 -5.76
C VAL A 334 -7.61 4.94 -4.81
N ARG A 335 -7.46 6.21 -5.24
CA ARG A 335 -6.80 7.28 -4.47
C ARG A 335 -7.76 8.47 -4.26
N PRO A 336 -8.66 8.39 -3.29
CA PRO A 336 -9.65 9.43 -3.07
C PRO A 336 -9.03 10.75 -2.60
N ALA A 337 -9.53 11.87 -3.13
CA ALA A 337 -9.25 13.20 -2.61
C ALA A 337 -9.74 13.36 -1.16
N ALA A 338 -9.01 14.13 -0.35
CA ALA A 338 -9.34 14.32 1.06
C ALA A 338 -10.75 14.89 1.30
N SER A 339 -11.23 15.76 0.40
CA SER A 339 -12.56 16.38 0.46
C SER A 339 -13.71 15.40 0.20
N THR A 340 -13.46 14.25 -0.43
CA THR A 340 -14.50 13.27 -0.81
C THR A 340 -14.58 12.07 0.13
N LEU A 341 -13.67 11.96 1.11
CA LEU A 341 -13.53 10.79 1.99
C LEU A 341 -14.82 10.42 2.74
N ALA A 342 -15.56 11.40 3.27
CA ALA A 342 -16.83 11.15 3.95
C ALA A 342 -17.92 10.59 3.01
N SER A 343 -17.92 11.02 1.75
CA SER A 343 -18.83 10.50 0.72
C SER A 343 -18.45 9.07 0.33
N ILE A 344 -17.17 8.85 0.07
CA ILE A 344 -16.63 7.55 -0.32
C ILE A 344 -16.82 6.51 0.79
N ALA A 345 -16.64 6.89 2.05
CA ALA A 345 -16.93 6.00 3.18
C ALA A 345 -18.42 5.59 3.26
N ARG A 346 -19.36 6.44 2.80
CA ARG A 346 -20.78 6.08 2.64
C ARG A 346 -20.98 5.14 1.45
N THR A 347 -20.44 5.47 0.29
CA THR A 347 -20.55 4.67 -0.95
C THR A 347 -20.00 3.25 -0.76
N LEU A 348 -18.83 3.13 -0.14
CA LEU A 348 -18.18 1.85 0.16
C LEU A 348 -18.77 1.15 1.39
N ARG A 349 -19.77 1.75 2.05
CA ARG A 349 -20.46 1.21 3.23
C ARG A 349 -19.51 0.81 4.35
N ILE A 350 -18.51 1.66 4.58
CA ILE A 350 -17.54 1.48 5.66
C ILE A 350 -18.28 1.69 6.98
N GLY A 351 -18.55 0.58 7.67
CA GLY A 351 -19.22 0.59 8.96
C GLY A 351 -18.26 0.82 10.12
N ARG A 352 -17.00 0.39 9.95
CA ARG A 352 -15.96 0.48 10.98
C ARG A 352 -14.58 0.49 10.36
N ILE A 353 -13.64 1.13 11.05
CA ILE A 353 -12.22 1.16 10.69
C ILE A 353 -11.42 0.46 11.81
N ASP A 354 -10.46 -0.38 11.46
CA ASP A 354 -9.42 -0.86 12.38
C ASP A 354 -8.09 -0.28 11.92
N VAL A 355 -7.50 0.56 12.76
CA VAL A 355 -6.30 1.31 12.45
C VAL A 355 -5.09 0.56 12.99
N LEU A 356 -4.27 0.05 12.08
CA LEU A 356 -3.01 -0.61 12.36
C LEU A 356 -1.91 0.46 12.39
N ALA A 357 -1.72 1.08 13.56
CA ALA A 357 -0.87 2.27 13.73
C ALA A 357 0.58 1.92 14.08
N THR A 358 1.54 2.36 13.28
CA THR A 358 2.97 2.07 13.47
C THR A 358 3.77 3.27 13.96
N ARG A 359 3.33 4.50 13.67
CA ARG A 359 4.06 5.75 13.99
C ARG A 359 3.20 6.89 14.51
N PHE A 360 1.88 6.79 14.44
CA PHE A 360 0.94 7.83 14.87
C PHE A 360 1.18 9.19 14.18
N ARG A 361 1.36 9.18 12.86
CA ARG A 361 1.55 10.39 12.04
C ARG A 361 0.31 11.28 12.08
N HIS A 362 0.53 12.60 12.01
CA HIS A 362 -0.57 13.58 11.95
C HIS A 362 -1.48 13.39 10.72
N SER A 363 -0.95 12.90 9.59
CA SER A 363 -1.76 12.58 8.39
C SER A 363 -2.83 11.53 8.67
N LEU A 364 -2.53 10.55 9.53
CA LEU A 364 -3.50 9.53 9.95
C LEU A 364 -4.71 10.16 10.65
N GLN A 365 -4.46 11.10 11.58
CA GLN A 365 -5.54 11.80 12.28
C GLN A 365 -6.42 12.61 11.30
N LYS A 366 -5.82 13.29 10.31
CA LYS A 366 -6.57 14.03 9.28
C LYS A 366 -7.47 13.10 8.46
N VAL A 367 -6.94 11.96 8.03
CA VAL A 367 -7.69 10.98 7.23
C VAL A 367 -8.84 10.36 8.02
N LEU A 368 -8.62 9.99 9.29
CA LEU A 368 -9.67 9.44 10.14
C LEU A 368 -10.79 10.44 10.40
N ALA A 369 -10.44 11.70 10.66
CA ALA A 369 -11.41 12.78 10.82
C ALA A 369 -12.23 12.99 9.52
N ALA A 370 -11.58 12.96 8.36
CA ALA A 370 -12.25 13.14 7.06
C ALA A 370 -13.13 11.95 6.65
N LEU A 371 -12.76 10.71 7.01
CA LEU A 371 -13.61 9.53 6.81
C LEU A 371 -14.88 9.57 7.68
N ASN A 372 -14.80 10.20 8.85
CA ASN A 372 -15.90 10.37 9.80
C ASN A 372 -16.63 9.05 10.13
N ARG A 373 -15.86 8.01 10.47
CA ARG A 373 -16.36 6.68 10.87
C ARG A 373 -15.78 6.26 12.21
N PRO A 374 -16.53 5.45 12.99
CA PRO A 374 -15.98 4.88 14.21
C PRO A 374 -14.79 4.00 13.88
N PHE A 375 -13.70 4.18 14.62
CA PHE A 375 -12.47 3.43 14.44
C PHE A 375 -11.99 2.79 15.74
N ASP A 376 -11.34 1.64 15.60
CA ASP A 376 -10.52 1.04 16.65
C ASP A 376 -9.06 1.34 16.37
N LEU A 377 -8.27 1.52 17.42
CA LEU A 377 -6.85 1.81 17.35
C LEU A 377 -6.06 0.59 17.84
N THR A 378 -5.29 -0.01 16.94
CA THR A 378 -4.44 -1.17 17.20
C THR A 378 -2.98 -0.78 16.96
N PRO A 379 -2.21 -0.46 18.02
CA PRO A 379 -0.78 -0.18 17.91
C PRO A 379 0.01 -1.39 17.41
N MET A 380 0.73 -1.17 16.31
CA MET A 380 1.59 -2.14 15.61
C MET A 380 3.08 -1.84 15.78
N ILE A 381 3.43 -0.82 16.57
CA ILE A 381 4.79 -0.49 16.98
C ILE A 381 5.28 -1.48 18.06
N ALA A 382 6.56 -1.84 18.04
CA ALA A 382 7.14 -2.63 19.13
C ALA A 382 7.09 -1.84 20.45
N PRO A 383 6.77 -2.47 21.60
CA PRO A 383 6.66 -1.76 22.89
C PRO A 383 7.90 -0.92 23.26
N LEU A 384 9.10 -1.43 22.98
CA LEU A 384 10.37 -0.72 23.22
C LEU A 384 10.55 0.50 22.30
N GLU A 385 10.04 0.44 21.07
CA GLU A 385 10.10 1.57 20.14
C GLU A 385 9.04 2.63 20.48
N LEU A 386 7.92 2.20 21.07
CA LEU A 386 6.94 3.13 21.66
C LEU A 386 7.53 3.91 22.85
N GLU A 387 8.52 3.36 23.57
CA GLU A 387 9.28 4.06 24.63
C GLU A 387 10.21 5.13 24.10
N LYS A 388 10.72 4.96 22.88
CA LYS A 388 11.61 5.92 22.25
C LYS A 388 10.87 6.95 21.38
N SER A 389 9.54 6.87 21.32
CA SER A 389 8.72 7.76 20.49
C SER A 389 8.75 9.20 21.00
N GLY A 390 8.96 10.16 20.10
CA GLY A 390 9.00 11.58 20.42
C GLY A 390 7.65 12.15 20.87
N GLU A 391 7.68 13.29 21.56
CA GLU A 391 6.49 13.88 22.19
C GLU A 391 5.34 14.16 21.20
N ALA A 392 5.65 14.59 19.97
CA ALA A 392 4.64 14.83 18.95
C ALA A 392 3.86 13.56 18.54
N ALA A 393 4.55 12.42 18.45
CA ALA A 393 3.92 11.13 18.16
C ALA A 393 3.10 10.64 19.37
N ASN A 394 3.61 10.84 20.58
CA ASN A 394 2.88 10.52 21.81
C ASN A 394 1.59 11.35 21.94
N GLU A 395 1.63 12.65 21.62
CA GLU A 395 0.44 13.48 21.64
C GLU A 395 -0.59 13.04 20.60
N THR A 396 -0.13 12.73 19.38
CA THR A 396 -1.02 12.21 18.33
C THR A 396 -1.65 10.88 18.75
N MET A 397 -0.88 9.97 19.35
CA MET A 397 -1.41 8.72 19.90
C MET A 397 -2.45 8.98 20.98
N ARG A 398 -2.18 9.87 21.96
CA ARG A 398 -3.14 10.23 23.02
C ARG A 398 -4.43 10.80 22.44
N SER A 399 -4.32 11.68 21.45
CA SER A 399 -5.45 12.28 20.74
C SER A 399 -6.28 11.21 20.03
N LEU A 400 -5.65 10.34 19.23
CA LEU A 400 -6.30 9.24 18.52
C LEU A 400 -6.96 8.25 19.48
N ALA A 401 -6.28 7.88 20.57
CA ALA A 401 -6.80 6.95 21.56
C ALA A 401 -8.07 7.46 22.28
N ARG A 402 -8.17 8.77 22.52
CA ARG A 402 -9.39 9.38 23.11
C ARG A 402 -10.57 9.41 22.13
N GLN A 403 -10.30 9.48 20.83
CA GLN A 403 -11.31 9.49 19.78
C GLN A 403 -11.71 8.08 19.33
N ALA A 404 -10.82 7.09 19.52
CA ALA A 404 -11.06 5.71 19.15
C ALA A 404 -12.23 5.12 19.95
N ALA A 405 -13.06 4.32 19.27
CA ALA A 405 -14.10 3.54 19.93
C ALA A 405 -13.49 2.49 20.88
N ARG A 406 -12.33 1.93 20.51
CA ARG A 406 -11.54 1.01 21.32
C ARG A 406 -10.06 1.20 21.05
N VAL A 407 -9.24 1.05 22.09
CA VAL A 407 -7.79 0.83 21.96
C VAL A 407 -7.53 -0.65 22.20
N VAL A 408 -6.77 -1.30 21.32
CA VAL A 408 -6.52 -2.74 21.35
C VAL A 408 -5.06 -3.02 21.68
N ALA A 409 -4.80 -3.88 22.67
CA ALA A 409 -3.47 -4.37 22.98
C ALA A 409 -3.29 -5.82 22.52
N CYS A 410 -2.30 -6.05 21.66
CA CYS A 410 -2.01 -7.37 21.08
C CYS A 410 -1.12 -8.28 21.96
N SER A 411 -0.53 -7.75 23.04
CA SER A 411 0.37 -8.47 23.95
C SER A 411 0.34 -7.86 25.36
N ASP A 412 0.84 -8.59 26.37
CA ASP A 412 0.96 -8.07 27.74
C ASP A 412 1.90 -6.87 27.81
N ASN A 413 3.00 -6.92 27.07
CA ASN A 413 3.97 -5.83 27.01
C ASN A 413 3.35 -4.57 26.41
N MET A 414 2.58 -4.72 25.31
CA MET A 414 1.86 -3.59 24.72
C MET A 414 0.80 -3.05 25.68
N LEU A 415 0.07 -3.92 26.36
CA LEU A 415 -0.91 -3.52 27.37
C LEU A 415 -0.27 -2.70 28.49
N ALA A 416 0.87 -3.16 29.03
CA ALA A 416 1.62 -2.44 30.05
C ALA A 416 2.11 -1.08 29.55
N ALA A 417 2.70 -1.04 28.34
CA ALA A 417 3.18 0.19 27.73
C ALA A 417 2.06 1.21 27.47
N LEU A 418 0.88 0.77 27.03
CA LEU A 418 -0.27 1.63 26.80
C LEU A 418 -0.88 2.14 28.09
N ARG A 419 -0.95 1.33 29.16
CA ARG A 419 -1.48 1.77 30.47
C ARG A 419 -0.71 2.95 31.06
N VAL A 420 0.62 2.97 30.87
CA VAL A 420 1.46 4.07 31.31
C VAL A 420 1.14 5.37 30.55
N ARG A 421 0.88 5.27 29.24
CA ARG A 421 0.69 6.44 28.36
C ARG A 421 -0.75 6.93 28.25
N LEU A 422 -1.70 6.04 28.51
CA LEU A 422 -3.14 6.27 28.40
C LEU A 422 -3.83 6.00 29.74
N PRO A 423 -3.43 6.72 30.82
CA PRO A 423 -3.97 6.46 32.15
C PRO A 423 -5.48 6.68 32.17
N GLY A 424 -6.22 5.71 32.71
CA GLY A 424 -7.67 5.77 32.85
C GLY A 424 -8.46 5.43 31.58
N LEU A 425 -7.83 5.21 30.42
CA LEU A 425 -8.54 4.76 29.22
C LEU A 425 -8.72 3.23 29.23
N PRO A 426 -9.90 2.71 28.87
CA PRO A 426 -10.12 1.28 28.76
C PRO A 426 -9.36 0.72 27.56
N ILE A 427 -8.57 -0.33 27.80
CA ILE A 427 -7.80 -1.04 26.76
C ILE A 427 -8.38 -2.44 26.59
N THR A 428 -8.77 -2.77 25.36
CA THR A 428 -9.30 -4.08 24.97
C THR A 428 -8.14 -5.05 24.77
N THR A 429 -8.25 -6.26 25.32
CA THR A 429 -7.26 -7.34 25.20
C THR A 429 -7.88 -8.57 24.53
N GLY A 430 -7.05 -9.54 24.12
CA GLY A 430 -7.51 -10.88 23.74
C GLY A 430 -8.08 -11.01 22.31
N LEU A 431 -7.95 -9.98 21.47
CA LEU A 431 -8.20 -10.08 20.03
C LEU A 431 -6.98 -10.74 19.36
N SER A 432 -6.93 -12.07 19.40
CA SER A 432 -5.94 -12.79 18.60
C SER A 432 -6.45 -12.84 17.16
N PRO A 433 -5.70 -12.33 16.16
CA PRO A 433 -6.12 -12.32 14.75
C PRO A 433 -6.13 -13.72 14.12
N GLU A 434 -5.93 -14.78 14.90
CA GLU A 434 -5.75 -16.13 14.41
C GLU A 434 -7.09 -16.75 13.94
N PRO A 435 -7.18 -17.20 12.67
CA PRO A 435 -8.45 -17.61 12.06
C PRO A 435 -9.05 -18.92 12.62
N ARG A 436 -8.34 -19.63 13.49
CA ARG A 436 -8.68 -21.01 13.90
C ARG A 436 -8.78 -21.25 15.41
N LYS A 437 -8.92 -20.19 16.23
CA LYS A 437 -8.86 -20.32 17.70
C LYS A 437 -7.66 -21.19 18.13
N LEU A 438 -6.44 -20.88 17.67
CA LEU A 438 -5.29 -21.80 17.82
C LEU A 438 -4.96 -22.14 19.28
N ARG A 439 -5.36 -21.29 20.24
CA ARG A 439 -5.32 -21.61 21.68
C ARG A 439 -6.12 -22.86 22.08
N LEU A 440 -7.15 -23.23 21.31
CA LEU A 440 -7.94 -24.44 21.47
C LEU A 440 -7.39 -25.63 20.68
N PHE A 441 -6.36 -25.42 19.86
CA PHE A 441 -5.74 -26.50 19.12
C PHE A 441 -5.12 -27.49 20.11
N ARG A 442 -5.35 -28.79 19.87
CA ARG A 442 -4.85 -29.84 20.75
C ARG A 442 -3.33 -29.78 20.76
N VAL A 443 -2.73 -29.68 21.94
CA VAL A 443 -1.29 -29.86 22.09
C VAL A 443 -0.98 -31.33 21.81
N HIS A 444 0.07 -31.58 21.03
CA HIS A 444 0.57 -32.89 20.68
C HIS A 444 1.90 -33.16 21.39
N PRO A 445 1.86 -33.39 22.71
CA PRO A 445 3.04 -33.74 23.48
C PRO A 445 3.73 -34.98 22.89
N ALA A 446 4.97 -34.82 22.44
CA ALA A 446 5.77 -35.95 21.97
C ALA A 446 6.12 -36.84 23.18
N ARG A 447 6.04 -38.16 23.00
CA ARG A 447 6.48 -39.10 24.03
C ARG A 447 7.97 -38.88 24.33
N LEU A 448 8.32 -38.87 25.62
CA LEU A 448 9.68 -38.84 26.13
C LEU A 448 9.88 -40.06 27.03
N ASP A 449 10.81 -40.93 26.67
CA ASP A 449 11.22 -42.06 27.53
C ASP A 449 12.32 -41.64 28.52
N ALA A 450 12.51 -42.42 29.60
CA ALA A 450 13.42 -42.06 30.69
C ALA A 450 14.90 -41.99 30.27
N ASP A 451 15.28 -42.69 29.21
CA ASP A 451 16.60 -42.74 28.58
C ASP A 451 16.74 -41.80 27.37
N GLU A 452 15.68 -41.07 27.03
CA GLU A 452 15.67 -40.12 25.92
C GLU A 452 16.06 -38.71 26.38
N ASP A 453 16.79 -37.99 25.51
CA ASP A 453 17.11 -36.58 25.74
C ASP A 453 15.90 -35.69 25.44
N LEU A 454 15.67 -34.69 26.30
CA LEU A 454 14.71 -33.63 26.05
C LEU A 454 15.14 -32.79 24.83
N ARG A 455 14.56 -33.07 23.66
CA ARG A 455 14.64 -32.24 22.46
C ARG A 455 13.91 -30.90 22.64
N VAL A 456 14.68 -29.81 22.75
CA VAL A 456 14.19 -28.43 22.86
C VAL A 456 14.44 -27.70 21.54
N LEU A 457 13.38 -27.18 20.92
CA LEU A 457 13.48 -26.30 19.76
C LEU A 457 13.50 -24.84 20.23
N ILE A 458 14.56 -24.11 19.98
CA ILE A 458 14.69 -22.69 20.33
C ILE A 458 14.29 -21.87 19.11
N TRP A 459 13.32 -20.98 19.30
CA TRP A 459 12.86 -20.07 18.27
C TRP A 459 12.84 -18.65 18.84
N GLY A 460 13.98 -17.97 18.69
CA GLY A 460 14.24 -16.67 19.29
C GLY A 460 14.98 -15.75 18.34
N ASP A 461 15.17 -14.50 18.76
CA ASP A 461 16.04 -13.54 18.09
C ASP A 461 17.53 -13.79 18.44
N THR A 462 18.41 -13.46 17.50
CA THR A 462 19.87 -13.41 17.61
C THR A 462 20.41 -12.23 18.44
N ALA A 463 19.55 -11.29 18.83
CA ALA A 463 19.98 -10.10 19.57
C ALA A 463 20.37 -10.42 21.02
N GLU A 464 21.48 -9.83 21.47
CA GLU A 464 21.83 -9.75 22.90
C GLU A 464 20.78 -8.90 23.65
N PRO A 465 20.32 -9.29 24.86
CA PRO A 465 20.88 -10.31 25.77
C PRO A 465 20.31 -11.74 25.63
N ALA A 466 19.43 -11.97 24.64
CA ALA A 466 18.71 -13.25 24.52
C ALA A 466 19.60 -14.40 24.06
N ASP A 467 20.53 -14.13 23.16
CA ASP A 467 21.56 -15.05 22.71
C ASP A 467 22.38 -15.57 23.91
N ARG A 468 22.95 -14.66 24.70
CA ARG A 468 23.66 -15.01 25.93
C ARG A 468 22.86 -15.88 26.89
N LEU A 469 21.58 -15.59 27.13
CA LEU A 469 20.73 -16.44 27.98
C LEU A 469 20.65 -17.88 27.43
N VAL A 470 20.51 -18.03 26.11
CA VAL A 470 20.49 -19.34 25.46
C VAL A 470 21.84 -20.05 25.61
N VAL A 471 22.94 -19.37 25.30
CA VAL A 471 24.31 -19.92 25.42
C VAL A 471 24.58 -20.37 26.84
N ASP A 472 24.35 -19.50 27.82
CA ASP A 472 24.61 -19.78 29.24
C ASP A 472 23.72 -20.92 29.75
N THR A 473 22.47 -21.03 29.28
CA THR A 473 21.57 -22.15 29.59
C THR A 473 22.11 -23.48 29.07
N ILE A 474 22.60 -23.52 27.82
CA ILE A 474 23.14 -24.73 27.21
C ILE A 474 24.43 -25.17 27.91
N VAL A 475 25.33 -24.21 28.19
CA VAL A 475 26.56 -24.48 28.94
C VAL A 475 26.22 -25.02 30.33
N SER A 476 25.30 -24.36 31.03
CA SER A 476 24.89 -24.78 32.37
C SER A 476 24.22 -26.15 32.38
N ALA A 477 23.36 -26.45 31.41
CA ALA A 477 22.76 -27.76 31.23
C ALA A 477 23.81 -28.86 31.05
N ARG A 478 24.90 -28.57 30.34
CA ARG A 478 26.01 -29.53 30.14
C ARG A 478 26.80 -29.76 31.42
N VAL A 479 27.09 -28.70 32.18
CA VAL A 479 27.83 -28.78 33.46
C VAL A 479 27.06 -29.62 34.47
N GLU A 480 25.74 -29.41 34.58
CA GLU A 480 24.85 -30.13 35.49
C GLU A 480 24.31 -31.45 34.90
N ALA A 481 24.86 -31.92 33.78
CA ALA A 481 24.50 -33.17 33.10
C ALA A 481 23.00 -33.36 32.79
N LEU A 482 22.29 -32.26 32.45
CA LEU A 482 20.92 -32.32 31.98
C LEU A 482 20.85 -33.07 30.64
N THR A 483 20.01 -34.11 30.59
CA THR A 483 19.74 -34.91 29.39
C THR A 483 18.79 -34.16 28.44
N ALA A 484 19.35 -33.20 27.71
CA ALA A 484 18.64 -32.36 26.74
C ALA A 484 19.46 -32.16 25.46
N ARG A 485 18.77 -31.99 24.34
CA ARG A 485 19.36 -31.58 23.05
C ARG A 485 18.68 -30.32 22.56
N PHE A 486 19.48 -29.34 22.19
CA PHE A 486 19.01 -28.04 21.75
C PHE A 486 19.13 -27.89 20.23
N PHE A 487 18.06 -27.42 19.61
CA PHE A 487 17.98 -27.13 18.17
C PHE A 487 17.55 -25.68 17.98
N GLY A 488 18.23 -24.92 17.14
CA GLY A 488 17.91 -23.50 16.90
C GLY A 488 17.31 -23.25 15.52
N LEU A 489 16.29 -22.40 15.45
CA LEU A 489 15.80 -21.76 14.23
C LEU A 489 16.30 -20.31 14.14
N ASP A 490 16.41 -19.79 12.92
CA ASP A 490 16.82 -18.40 12.60
C ASP A 490 18.26 -18.03 13.01
N GLY A 491 19.00 -19.00 13.55
CA GLY A 491 20.38 -18.87 13.97
C GLY A 491 20.54 -18.16 15.31
N ILE A 492 21.56 -18.54 16.07
CA ILE A 492 21.99 -17.89 17.32
C ILE A 492 23.52 -17.96 17.29
N PRO A 493 24.23 -16.86 16.96
CA PRO A 493 25.69 -16.82 16.94
C PRO A 493 26.29 -17.31 18.26
N GLY A 494 27.44 -17.99 18.26
CA GLY A 494 28.08 -18.48 19.49
C GLY A 494 27.40 -19.70 20.16
N ALA A 495 26.09 -19.91 20.05
CA ALA A 495 25.43 -21.06 20.65
C ALA A 495 25.82 -22.42 20.02
N SER A 496 26.34 -22.42 18.79
CA SER A 496 26.83 -23.65 18.15
C SER A 496 28.01 -24.28 18.88
N THR A 497 28.93 -23.47 19.42
CA THR A 497 30.07 -23.99 20.21
C THR A 497 29.64 -24.46 21.59
N ALA A 498 28.54 -23.94 22.12
CA ALA A 498 27.92 -24.39 23.37
C ALA A 498 27.19 -25.74 23.23
N GLY A 499 26.83 -26.14 22.00
CA GLY A 499 26.13 -27.41 21.72
C GLY A 499 24.75 -27.27 21.07
N LEU A 500 24.37 -26.06 20.63
CA LEU A 500 23.16 -25.84 19.84
C LEU A 500 23.34 -26.38 18.41
N ARG A 501 22.40 -27.19 17.93
CA ARG A 501 22.33 -27.53 16.52
C ARG A 501 21.46 -26.53 15.76
N ASN A 502 22.08 -25.68 14.95
CA ASN A 502 21.37 -24.74 14.09
C ASN A 502 20.71 -25.46 12.90
N LEU A 503 19.42 -25.18 12.67
CA LEU A 503 18.63 -25.76 11.58
C LEU A 503 18.47 -24.81 10.38
N GLY A 504 18.90 -23.55 10.51
CA GLY A 504 18.74 -22.51 9.50
C GLY A 504 17.49 -21.65 9.70
N PRO A 505 17.19 -20.76 8.73
CA PRO A 505 16.10 -19.81 8.84
C PRO A 505 14.74 -20.48 8.65
N ALA A 506 13.77 -20.12 9.49
CA ALA A 506 12.47 -20.78 9.59
C ALA A 506 11.58 -20.56 8.36
N ASP A 507 11.70 -19.41 7.69
CA ASP A 507 10.97 -19.07 6.46
C ASP A 507 11.31 -19.98 5.26
N ARG A 508 12.49 -20.61 5.29
CA ARG A 508 12.95 -21.57 4.27
C ARG A 508 12.61 -23.01 4.62
N LEU A 509 11.99 -23.26 5.76
CA LEU A 509 11.71 -24.60 6.27
C LEU A 509 10.21 -24.90 6.24
N ASP A 510 9.86 -26.10 5.78
CA ASP A 510 8.54 -26.66 5.99
C ASP A 510 8.41 -27.07 7.47
N LEU A 511 7.80 -26.19 8.28
CA LEU A 511 7.70 -26.38 9.72
C LEU A 511 6.98 -27.68 10.09
N ASN A 512 5.98 -28.10 9.31
CA ASN A 512 5.27 -29.36 9.55
C ASN A 512 6.22 -30.55 9.38
N LYS A 513 6.97 -30.59 8.26
CA LYS A 513 7.99 -31.63 8.05
C LYS A 513 9.06 -31.61 9.14
N LEU A 514 9.51 -30.41 9.55
CA LEU A 514 10.50 -30.26 10.62
C LEU A 514 9.98 -30.86 11.93
N VAL A 515 8.77 -30.51 12.35
CA VAL A 515 8.17 -31.04 13.58
C VAL A 515 7.98 -32.56 13.49
N CYS A 516 7.57 -33.09 12.34
CA CYS A 516 7.42 -34.53 12.13
C CYS A 516 8.74 -35.30 12.23
N VAL A 517 9.83 -34.75 11.69
CA VAL A 517 11.15 -35.41 11.67
C VAL A 517 11.90 -35.22 12.98
N LEU A 518 11.94 -33.99 13.49
CA LEU A 518 12.67 -33.66 14.71
C LEU A 518 11.94 -34.15 15.95
N ARG A 519 10.60 -34.15 15.93
CA ARG A 519 9.72 -34.45 17.08
C ARG A 519 10.14 -33.69 18.34
N PRO A 520 10.26 -32.35 18.29
CA PRO A 520 10.64 -31.58 19.47
C PRO A 520 9.62 -31.81 20.59
N HIS A 521 10.11 -31.92 21.83
CA HIS A 521 9.21 -32.08 22.99
C HIS A 521 8.60 -30.75 23.39
N LEU A 522 9.32 -29.65 23.20
CA LEU A 522 8.83 -28.30 23.42
C LEU A 522 9.57 -27.30 22.52
N VAL A 523 8.93 -26.17 22.26
CA VAL A 523 9.57 -24.97 21.71
C VAL A 523 9.84 -23.97 22.83
N TRP A 524 11.01 -23.33 22.81
CA TRP A 524 11.41 -22.28 23.73
C TRP A 524 11.54 -20.94 23.01
N PHE A 525 10.72 -19.97 23.43
CA PHE A 525 10.84 -18.56 23.06
C PHE A 525 11.68 -17.84 24.11
N SER A 526 12.94 -17.55 23.78
CA SER A 526 13.93 -16.93 24.68
C SER A 526 13.89 -15.39 24.67
N SER A 527 13.23 -14.78 23.70
CA SER A 527 13.14 -13.32 23.55
C SER A 527 11.80 -12.84 23.02
N PRO A 528 11.42 -11.59 23.34
CA PRO A 528 10.25 -10.95 22.75
C PRO A 528 10.36 -10.89 21.23
N ALA A 529 9.20 -10.73 20.56
CA ALA A 529 9.19 -10.46 19.14
C ALA A 529 9.78 -9.07 18.84
N PRO A 530 10.49 -8.91 17.72
CA PRO A 530 10.94 -7.59 17.27
C PRO A 530 9.77 -6.70 16.81
N GLN A 531 8.58 -7.27 16.58
CA GLN A 531 7.36 -6.56 16.22
C GLN A 531 6.31 -6.61 17.34
N ALA A 532 5.21 -5.85 17.17
CA ALA A 532 4.12 -5.79 18.15
C ALA A 532 3.39 -7.13 18.40
N PHE A 533 3.51 -8.08 17.46
CA PHE A 533 2.85 -9.39 17.51
C PHE A 533 3.81 -10.50 17.05
N ASP A 534 3.85 -11.62 17.78
CA ASP A 534 4.75 -12.73 17.48
C ASP A 534 4.10 -13.80 16.58
N PHE A 535 4.38 -13.79 15.28
CA PHE A 535 3.89 -14.82 14.36
C PHE A 535 4.55 -16.18 14.54
N ARG A 536 5.74 -16.26 15.16
CA ARG A 536 6.42 -17.54 15.47
C ARG A 536 5.58 -18.38 16.42
N VAL A 537 4.94 -17.71 17.39
CA VAL A 537 4.00 -18.34 18.33
C VAL A 537 2.78 -18.90 17.59
N SER A 538 2.19 -18.16 16.64
CA SER A 538 1.07 -18.68 15.82
C SER A 538 1.47 -19.95 15.06
N ALA A 539 2.68 -19.97 14.50
CA ALA A 539 3.20 -21.14 13.80
C ALA A 539 3.41 -22.34 14.75
N ALA A 540 3.99 -22.12 15.94
CA ALA A 540 4.14 -23.18 16.95
C ALA A 540 2.80 -23.72 17.46
N LEU A 541 1.81 -22.84 17.69
CA LEU A 541 0.46 -23.21 18.09
C LEU A 541 -0.23 -24.07 17.02
N ALA A 542 -0.07 -23.72 15.74
CA ALA A 542 -0.63 -24.47 14.62
C ALA A 542 -0.03 -25.90 14.50
N GLN A 543 1.20 -26.11 14.98
CA GLN A 543 1.83 -27.44 15.04
C GLN A 543 1.49 -28.20 16.34
N GLY A 544 0.74 -27.60 17.26
CA GLY A 544 0.40 -28.20 18.55
C GLY A 544 1.60 -28.43 19.47
N LEU A 545 2.68 -27.63 19.35
CA LEU A 545 3.88 -27.81 20.17
C LEU A 545 3.66 -27.35 21.62
N PRO A 546 4.17 -28.07 22.63
CA PRO A 546 4.35 -27.52 23.99
C PRO A 546 5.26 -26.29 23.98
N ILE A 547 5.00 -25.30 24.84
CA ILE A 547 5.67 -23.99 24.79
C ILE A 547 6.31 -23.65 26.14
N LEU A 548 7.60 -23.29 26.11
CA LEU A 548 8.30 -22.57 27.17
C LEU A 548 8.54 -21.14 26.68
N ALA A 549 8.23 -20.12 27.47
CA ALA A 549 8.52 -18.73 27.14
C ALA A 549 8.89 -17.94 28.39
N SER A 550 9.62 -16.84 28.24
CA SER A 550 9.76 -15.86 29.32
C SER A 550 8.54 -14.93 29.37
N ALA A 551 8.16 -14.47 30.56
CA ALA A 551 7.16 -13.42 30.74
C ALA A 551 7.52 -12.13 29.99
N SER A 552 8.82 -11.86 29.79
CA SER A 552 9.31 -10.73 28.98
C SER A 552 8.90 -10.79 27.51
N CYS A 553 8.48 -11.96 27.01
CA CYS A 553 7.95 -12.12 25.65
C CYS A 553 6.53 -11.54 25.49
N GLY A 554 5.83 -11.21 26.58
CA GLY A 554 4.50 -10.63 26.54
C GLY A 554 3.41 -11.55 25.98
N LEU A 555 3.56 -12.87 26.17
CA LEU A 555 2.71 -13.91 25.59
C LEU A 555 1.60 -14.41 26.52
N GLY A 556 1.49 -13.87 27.74
CA GLY A 556 0.54 -14.29 28.76
C GLY A 556 -0.91 -14.26 28.26
N LEU A 557 -1.35 -13.15 27.65
CA LEU A 557 -2.72 -13.04 27.08
C LEU A 557 -3.01 -14.09 26.00
N ARG A 558 -2.00 -14.51 25.22
CA ARG A 558 -2.17 -15.47 24.12
C ARG A 558 -2.10 -16.92 24.58
N LEU A 559 -1.30 -17.20 25.59
CA LEU A 559 -1.02 -18.54 26.09
C LEU A 559 -1.76 -18.87 27.40
N ALA A 560 -2.57 -17.93 27.91
CA ALA A 560 -3.42 -18.14 29.08
C ALA A 560 -4.26 -19.41 28.94
N ASP A 561 -4.30 -20.20 30.01
CA ASP A 561 -5.04 -21.46 30.14
C ASP A 561 -4.68 -22.54 29.10
N ARG A 562 -3.60 -22.36 28.34
CA ARG A 562 -3.17 -23.34 27.35
C ARG A 562 -2.41 -24.49 28.04
N PRO A 563 -2.84 -25.75 27.87
CA PRO A 563 -2.12 -26.90 28.40
C PRO A 563 -0.66 -26.94 27.92
N PHE A 564 0.23 -27.54 28.72
CA PHE A 564 1.65 -27.75 28.38
C PHE A 564 2.35 -26.46 27.92
N THR A 565 2.13 -25.40 28.69
CA THR A 565 2.73 -24.10 28.52
C THR A 565 3.36 -23.69 29.85
N TRP A 566 4.61 -23.25 29.82
CA TRP A 566 5.33 -22.74 30.98
C TRP A 566 5.84 -21.34 30.68
N ILE A 567 5.51 -20.40 31.57
CA ILE A 567 5.96 -19.01 31.48
C ILE A 567 6.95 -18.76 32.62
N LEU A 568 8.21 -18.55 32.26
CA LEU A 568 9.28 -18.21 33.18
C LEU A 568 9.18 -16.75 33.64
N PRO A 569 9.76 -16.39 34.79
CA PRO A 569 9.91 -14.99 35.20
C PRO A 569 10.58 -14.13 34.11
N ALA A 570 10.32 -12.82 34.13
CA ALA A 570 10.87 -11.90 33.14
C ALA A 570 12.41 -11.76 33.25
N ASP A 571 12.94 -11.94 34.46
CA ASP A 571 14.35 -11.89 34.84
C ASP A 571 14.99 -13.29 34.94
N ALA A 572 14.38 -14.31 34.32
CA ALA A 572 14.86 -15.68 34.38
C ALA A 572 16.34 -15.80 33.95
N THR A 573 17.14 -16.39 34.82
CA THR A 573 18.56 -16.69 34.58
C THR A 573 18.73 -18.03 33.88
N ALA A 574 19.91 -18.29 33.31
CA ALA A 574 20.24 -19.59 32.71
C ALA A 574 20.01 -20.78 33.65
N ALA A 575 20.30 -20.61 34.95
CA ALA A 575 20.03 -21.61 35.97
C ALA A 575 18.52 -21.87 36.13
N THR A 576 17.73 -20.80 36.16
CA THR A 576 16.26 -20.88 36.25
C THR A 576 15.67 -21.63 35.06
N VAL A 577 16.14 -21.33 33.84
CA VAL A 577 15.68 -22.01 32.62
C VAL A 577 16.05 -23.49 32.66
N ARG A 578 17.30 -23.81 33.01
CA ARG A 578 17.79 -25.20 33.13
C ARG A 578 16.97 -26.00 34.14
N ASP A 579 16.69 -25.43 35.31
CA ASP A 579 15.94 -26.11 36.38
C ASP A 579 14.51 -26.38 35.95
N GLU A 580 13.86 -25.44 35.25
CA GLU A 580 12.53 -25.68 34.68
C GLU A 580 12.56 -26.76 33.59
N LEU A 581 13.57 -26.77 32.71
CA LEU A 581 13.73 -27.85 31.72
C LEU A 581 13.92 -29.22 32.37
N ALA A 582 14.68 -29.30 33.46
CA ALA A 582 14.86 -30.52 34.25
C ALA A 582 13.54 -30.97 34.91
N ALA A 583 12.76 -30.02 35.44
CA ALA A 583 11.45 -30.27 36.03
C ALA A 583 10.44 -30.75 34.97
N ILE A 584 10.39 -30.10 33.80
CA ILE A 584 9.54 -30.51 32.67
C ILE A 584 9.88 -31.93 32.25
N ARG A 585 11.17 -32.23 32.02
CA ARG A 585 11.62 -33.57 31.65
C ARG A 585 11.16 -34.62 32.65
N SER A 586 11.35 -34.36 33.94
CA SER A 586 11.01 -35.30 35.02
C SER A 586 9.49 -35.54 35.10
N ARG A 587 8.68 -34.47 35.02
CA ARG A 587 7.21 -34.57 34.99
C ARG A 587 6.74 -35.36 33.78
N TRP A 588 7.28 -35.06 32.61
CA TRP A 588 6.88 -35.71 31.35
C TRP A 588 7.21 -37.19 31.31
N ALA A 589 8.42 -37.57 31.75
CA ALA A 589 8.83 -38.97 31.84
C ALA A 589 7.94 -39.74 32.83
N SER A 590 7.49 -39.11 33.91
CA SER A 590 6.58 -39.69 34.89
C SER A 590 5.16 -39.87 34.34
N GLU A 591 4.60 -38.83 33.71
CA GLU A 591 3.25 -38.87 33.11
C GLU A 591 3.12 -39.97 32.05
N TYR A 592 4.11 -40.09 31.15
CA TYR A 592 4.12 -41.16 30.14
C TYR A 592 4.60 -42.52 30.68
N GLY A 593 5.40 -42.51 31.75
CA GLY A 593 5.75 -43.71 32.50
C GLY A 593 4.53 -44.36 33.16
N SER A 594 3.55 -43.56 33.60
CA SER A 594 2.29 -44.06 34.17
C SER A 594 1.40 -44.74 33.12
N LEU A 595 1.42 -44.27 31.87
CA LEU A 595 0.71 -44.89 30.74
C LEU A 595 1.32 -46.23 30.32
N ARG A 596 2.59 -46.51 30.65
CA ARG A 596 3.19 -47.85 30.47
C ARG A 596 2.56 -48.92 31.37
N ARG A 597 1.68 -48.54 32.30
CA ARG A 597 1.02 -49.46 33.25
C ARG A 597 -0.49 -49.63 33.00
N THR A 598 -0.96 -49.28 31.80
CA THR A 598 -2.05 -50.06 31.19
C THR A 598 -1.34 -51.11 30.37
N GLU A 599 -1.39 -52.36 30.82
CA GLU A 599 -0.97 -53.50 29.99
C GLU A 599 -1.47 -53.24 28.57
N ALA A 600 -0.57 -53.24 27.59
CA ALA A 600 -1.00 -53.34 26.21
C ALA A 600 -1.88 -54.58 26.16
N ALA A 601 -3.21 -54.40 26.13
CA ALA A 601 -4.15 -55.49 26.04
C ALA A 601 -3.65 -56.37 24.90
N THR A 602 -3.32 -57.63 25.22
CA THR A 602 -2.80 -58.62 24.28
C THR A 602 -3.51 -58.44 22.96
N SER A 603 -2.80 -58.03 21.90
CA SER A 603 -3.48 -57.38 20.77
C SER A 603 -4.60 -58.28 20.24
N PHE A 604 -5.85 -57.89 20.51
CA PHE A 604 -7.00 -58.75 20.26
C PHE A 604 -7.05 -59.16 18.79
N TYR A 605 -6.77 -58.22 17.88
CA TYR A 605 -6.86 -58.47 16.44
C TYR A 605 -5.80 -59.46 15.90
N PRO A 606 -4.48 -59.21 15.99
CA PRO A 606 -3.47 -60.18 15.57
C PRO A 606 -3.47 -61.50 16.34
N GLY A 607 -3.95 -61.51 17.59
CA GLY A 607 -3.91 -62.67 18.49
C GLY A 607 -5.21 -63.47 18.53
N ALA A 608 -6.22 -62.94 19.23
CA ALA A 608 -7.47 -63.65 19.54
C ALA A 608 -8.45 -63.66 18.36
N TYR A 609 -8.56 -62.56 17.62
CA TYR A 609 -9.50 -62.40 16.52
C TYR A 609 -9.05 -63.14 15.27
N LEU A 610 -7.74 -63.18 14.94
CA LEU A 610 -7.24 -63.94 13.79
C LEU A 610 -6.90 -65.39 14.12
N ALA A 611 -7.28 -65.88 15.31
CA ALA A 611 -7.05 -67.28 15.71
C ALA A 611 -7.75 -68.28 14.78
N TRP A 612 -8.90 -67.93 14.19
CA TRP A 612 -9.62 -68.75 13.20
C TRP A 612 -8.91 -68.85 11.84
N ALA A 613 -7.97 -67.95 11.56
CA ALA A 613 -7.19 -67.97 10.33
C ALA A 613 -5.93 -68.85 10.45
N LYS A 614 -5.67 -69.44 11.63
CA LYS A 614 -4.65 -70.47 11.77
C LYS A 614 -5.21 -71.79 11.24
N PRO A 615 -4.56 -72.45 10.27
CA PRO A 615 -5.05 -73.70 9.73
C PRO A 615 -5.01 -74.78 10.83
N GLU A 616 -6.15 -75.43 11.07
CA GLU A 616 -6.27 -76.57 11.98
C GLU A 616 -5.41 -77.74 11.46
N ALA A 617 -4.39 -78.10 12.23
CA ALA A 617 -3.73 -79.38 12.07
C ALA A 617 -4.64 -80.47 12.67
N SER A 618 -5.42 -81.17 11.83
CA SER A 618 -5.54 -82.64 11.86
C SER A 618 -6.67 -83.17 10.96
N PHE A 619 -6.30 -83.88 9.90
CA PHE A 619 -6.95 -85.15 9.57
C PHE A 619 -5.84 -86.14 9.17
N GLN A 620 -5.85 -87.30 9.82
CA GLN A 620 -4.95 -88.43 9.60
C GLN A 620 -5.33 -89.17 8.31
N SER A 621 -4.34 -89.49 7.46
CA SER A 621 -4.01 -90.85 6.95
C SER A 621 -3.09 -90.78 5.72
N GLU A 622 -1.94 -91.46 5.82
CA GLU A 622 -0.97 -91.85 4.76
C GLU A 622 -1.60 -92.63 3.56
N PRO A 623 -0.84 -93.07 2.50
CA PRO A 623 0.50 -92.72 2.01
C PRO A 623 0.63 -92.50 0.47
N ALA A 624 1.79 -91.94 0.09
CA ALA A 624 2.64 -92.21 -1.10
C ALA A 624 2.15 -92.07 -2.57
N LEU A 625 2.95 -91.28 -3.29
CA LEU A 625 3.38 -91.40 -4.70
C LEU A 625 2.37 -91.10 -5.82
N SER A 626 2.69 -90.07 -6.62
CA SER A 626 2.99 -90.18 -8.07
C SER A 626 2.61 -88.90 -8.84
N ASP A 627 3.62 -88.44 -9.58
CA ASP A 627 3.58 -87.79 -10.89
C ASP A 627 2.84 -86.47 -11.15
N ALA A 628 3.70 -85.47 -11.31
CA ALA A 628 3.98 -84.83 -12.60
C ALA A 628 2.98 -83.83 -13.19
N ALA A 629 3.60 -82.67 -13.48
CA ALA A 629 3.35 -81.75 -14.59
C ALA A 629 2.15 -80.79 -14.45
N ALA A 630 2.25 -79.52 -14.83
CA ALA A 630 3.38 -78.65 -15.15
C ALA A 630 2.76 -77.26 -15.34
N SER A 631 3.36 -76.23 -14.76
CA SER A 631 3.46 -74.93 -15.43
C SER A 631 4.55 -74.08 -14.77
N VAL A 632 5.49 -73.70 -15.61
CA VAL A 632 6.80 -73.09 -15.37
C VAL A 632 6.68 -71.57 -15.01
N PRO A 633 7.77 -70.78 -14.88
CA PRO A 633 8.22 -70.13 -13.64
C PRO A 633 8.17 -68.58 -13.76
N VAL A 634 8.81 -67.84 -12.83
CA VAL A 634 9.65 -66.63 -13.03
C VAL A 634 9.83 -65.91 -11.67
N PRO A 635 10.99 -65.27 -11.41
CA PRO A 635 11.73 -65.34 -10.15
C PRO A 635 11.59 -64.07 -9.30
N PHE A 636 12.29 -64.08 -8.16
CA PHE A 636 12.75 -62.99 -7.29
C PHE A 636 12.51 -63.33 -5.82
N SER A 637 13.47 -64.06 -5.25
CA SER A 637 13.82 -63.87 -3.84
C SER A 637 14.38 -62.46 -3.68
N ALA A 638 13.68 -61.60 -2.97
CA ALA A 638 14.24 -60.36 -2.47
C ALA A 638 14.94 -60.66 -1.12
N PRO A 639 16.24 -60.33 -0.96
CA PRO A 639 16.93 -60.51 0.31
C PRO A 639 16.38 -59.52 1.34
N ALA A 640 16.35 -59.97 2.60
CA ALA A 640 15.99 -59.13 3.75
C ALA A 640 16.79 -57.82 3.73
N ALA A 641 16.09 -56.68 3.77
CA ALA A 641 16.72 -55.37 3.80
C ALA A 641 17.56 -55.22 5.09
N PRO A 642 18.85 -54.85 4.99
CA PRO A 642 19.68 -54.68 6.18
C PRO A 642 19.22 -53.47 6.99
N SER A 643 19.11 -53.65 8.31
CA SER A 643 18.85 -52.58 9.27
C SER A 643 19.96 -51.54 9.20
N ILE A 644 19.66 -50.34 8.69
CA ILE A 644 20.61 -49.23 8.63
C ILE A 644 20.64 -48.53 9.99
N PRO A 645 21.79 -48.45 10.69
CA PRO A 645 21.89 -47.74 11.96
C PRO A 645 21.66 -46.24 11.78
N ALA A 646 21.09 -45.59 12.81
CA ALA A 646 20.67 -44.19 12.84
C ALA A 646 21.74 -43.14 12.41
N LYS A 647 23.02 -43.51 12.34
CA LYS A 647 24.12 -42.64 11.90
C LYS A 647 24.18 -42.39 10.37
N LYS A 648 23.43 -43.13 9.53
CA LYS A 648 23.48 -42.98 8.05
C LYS A 648 22.40 -42.08 7.43
N LYS A 649 21.39 -41.61 8.17
CA LYS A 649 20.32 -40.74 7.62
C LYS A 649 20.75 -39.28 7.31
N TRP A 650 21.96 -38.88 7.73
CA TRP A 650 22.42 -37.49 7.63
C TRP A 650 23.26 -37.17 6.39
N ARG A 651 23.57 -38.14 5.52
CA ARG A 651 24.45 -37.93 4.35
C ARG A 651 23.71 -37.68 3.02
N LEU A 652 22.39 -37.51 3.03
CA LEU A 652 21.59 -37.23 1.82
C LEU A 652 21.31 -35.73 1.60
N PHE A 653 21.91 -34.83 2.40
CA PHE A 653 21.63 -33.40 2.34
C PHE A 653 22.93 -32.58 2.27
N LYS A 654 23.68 -32.77 1.18
CA LYS A 654 24.62 -31.76 0.68
C LYS A 654 24.01 -31.06 -0.51
#